data_AF-A0A9J5W496-F1
#
_entry.id   AF-A0A9J5W496-F1
#
_cell.length_a   1.000
_cell.length_b   1.000
_cell.length_c   1.000
_cell.angle_alpha   90.00
_cell.angle_beta   90.00
_cell.angle_gamma   90.00
#
_symmetry.space_group_name_H-M   'P 1'
#
loop_
_entity.id
_entity.type
_entity.pdbx_description
1 polymer ?
#
loop_
_entity_poly.entity_id
_entity_poly.type
_entity_poly.pdbx_seq_one_letter_code
_entity_poly.pdbx_strand_id
1 'polypeptide(L)'
;MAIVAINSLMITIQQSMQVTGCNLQSFYEKLESLIAIMEKPCSIIGDLEALASLEVKIAGVAYRAEDEIDSKSIEVIRAKTDTLRGKAFWKLCCYLEQVVEHIDSIMKEWMAIRDGCSNIKEYMIVSESSKRFLAKTKMIQGLAFWKRAVGHIDSMINNWMKKQSMYTKSKDVEAQNLTLVSTSRHSLEHEKMVGHENEFEMMQDQLTRGASDLEVVSIVGMGGIGKTTLANKIFCDPFVMSCFDERAKVTISQEYCVRNVLLCLLYSVRGKTDAQTYVEQNDGQLADQLQKLLKRGRYLVVIDDIWTKGAWDDIKLCFPDCNCRSRILMTTRNMEVAEYASSGRPPYQMRLMNFNESWSLLHEKVFAKDCFPPEFDEVGKQIALKCKGLPLTIVVIAGLLSKIGKALDEWESVAANVSSVVSTDLDVQCMRVLALSYHHLPHHLRACFLYFALFPEDKLIFVNKLVKLWAAEGFLKVDEMKSMEQVAKQSLKDLVDRSLVFIQRVSSFDGKIKACGMHDVIRELCLREARKINFVNVIMDNQNPTKQARHFSTKRVRISIQSKQLKIVDNRLSMVCNNDSCSILLFVDDLSTSRMMQALKRFKLTLSAFPSCIVELFHLRYLALSVYSSANVRDIGIPPSIASLQYLQTLIIKSPTSLEWWYSRPFIIPSEIFKMSQLRHLSLDWNYLKQHESIERSWLLRNLQCLSGWNPLYCTSSVLRLLPNVKKLQINGIQEDYIRSNKDKVFHDLCYLDQLKELKFKTKKMANARPMFPRLLVLPPLGTFPKNLKKLSFTGTRLHWEDLEILGKLPKLEALKLGYDACIGPDWKVGEEGFPHLKFLRLKHLYLHRWRARSDHFPCLERLVIDRCWSMYWIPHAFVDVTTLQLIHISDSAKSVGNSAKKIQQEIEDNYGCSVEVYTKRLANSLDVDMGMITFSPAEDPVIAQNETYDEVIEGRQKGW
;
A
#
# COMPACT_ATOMS: atom_id res chain seq x y z
N MET A 1 -31.42 20.02 27.64
CA MET A 1 -30.53 19.40 26.61
C MET A 1 -31.31 18.63 25.55
N ALA A 2 -32.31 17.86 25.97
CA ALA A 2 -33.12 17.04 25.08
C ALA A 2 -33.89 17.81 23.98
N ILE A 3 -34.42 19.02 24.25
CA ILE A 3 -35.08 19.86 23.23
C ILE A 3 -34.15 20.19 22.05
N VAL A 4 -32.88 20.51 22.34
CA VAL A 4 -31.87 20.80 21.30
C VAL A 4 -31.61 19.57 20.44
N ALA A 5 -31.56 18.39 21.05
CA ALA A 5 -31.35 17.13 20.33
C ALA A 5 -32.58 16.73 19.49
N ILE A 6 -33.81 16.93 19.99
CA ILE A 6 -35.04 16.66 19.22
C ILE A 6 -35.19 17.65 18.05
N ASN A 7 -34.85 18.92 18.24
CA ASN A 7 -34.83 19.91 17.16
C ASN A 7 -33.82 19.54 16.06
N SER A 8 -32.64 19.07 16.45
CA SER A 8 -31.62 18.55 15.53
C SER A 8 -32.14 17.33 14.75
N LEU A 9 -32.85 16.42 15.42
CA LEU A 9 -33.46 15.25 14.80
C LEU A 9 -34.57 15.65 13.81
N MET A 10 -35.39 16.64 14.15
CA MET A 10 -36.44 17.16 13.27
C MET A 10 -35.86 17.81 11.99
N ILE A 11 -34.75 18.55 12.11
CA ILE A 11 -34.02 19.09 10.95
C ILE A 11 -33.52 17.94 10.06
N THR A 12 -33.00 16.88 10.66
CA THR A 12 -32.52 15.69 9.93
C THR A 12 -33.65 14.95 9.21
N ILE A 13 -34.83 14.81 9.85
CA ILE A 13 -36.03 14.25 9.21
C ILE A 13 -36.50 15.12 8.04
N GLN A 14 -36.49 16.44 8.20
CA GLN A 14 -36.90 17.37 7.15
C GLN A 14 -35.94 17.34 5.95
N GLN A 15 -34.63 17.24 6.21
CA GLN A 15 -33.62 17.04 5.16
C GLN A 15 -33.81 15.68 4.47
N SER A 16 -34.10 14.62 5.22
CA SER A 16 -34.42 13.30 4.65
C SER A 16 -35.66 13.36 3.73
N MET A 17 -36.72 14.07 4.11
CA MET A 17 -37.91 14.27 3.26
C MET A 17 -37.56 14.97 1.94
N GLN A 18 -36.71 16.00 1.98
CA GLN A 18 -36.28 16.74 0.79
C GLN A 18 -35.42 15.90 -0.15
N VAL A 19 -34.52 15.08 0.39
CA VAL A 19 -33.58 14.30 -0.43
C VAL A 19 -34.21 13.01 -0.97
N THR A 20 -35.07 12.36 -0.17
CA THR A 20 -35.70 11.09 -0.56
C THR A 20 -37.01 11.27 -1.32
N GLY A 21 -37.64 12.46 -1.25
CA GLY A 21 -38.99 12.72 -1.74
C GLY A 21 -40.09 12.04 -0.92
N CYS A 22 -39.74 11.48 0.25
CA CYS A 22 -40.66 10.75 1.10
C CYS A 22 -41.49 11.68 1.98
N ASN A 23 -42.77 11.35 2.16
CA ASN A 23 -43.62 12.07 3.11
C ASN A 23 -43.45 11.50 4.53
N LEU A 24 -42.60 12.14 5.33
CA LEU A 24 -42.38 11.82 6.76
C LEU A 24 -42.99 12.88 7.69
N GLN A 25 -43.89 13.73 7.16
CA GLN A 25 -44.46 14.88 7.88
C GLN A 25 -45.12 14.47 9.21
N SER A 26 -45.75 13.30 9.26
CA SER A 26 -46.41 12.79 10.46
C SER A 26 -45.45 12.49 11.62
N PHE A 27 -44.18 12.19 11.35
CA PHE A 27 -43.16 12.00 12.40
C PHE A 27 -42.64 13.35 12.91
N TYR A 28 -42.49 14.32 12.00
CA TYR A 28 -42.11 15.69 12.32
C TYR A 28 -43.15 16.34 13.25
N GLU A 29 -44.44 16.30 12.88
CA GLU A 29 -45.55 16.82 13.70
C GLU A 29 -45.62 16.16 15.08
N LYS A 30 -45.28 14.86 15.16
CA LYS A 30 -45.27 14.12 16.43
C LYS A 30 -44.12 14.57 17.34
N LEU A 31 -42.92 14.80 16.82
CA LEU A 31 -41.80 15.36 17.60
C LEU A 31 -42.06 16.81 18.03
N GLU A 32 -42.71 17.61 17.17
CA GLU A 32 -43.13 18.97 17.50
C GLU A 32 -44.13 18.99 18.67
N SER A 33 -45.10 18.07 18.66
CA SER A 33 -46.04 17.91 19.78
C SER A 33 -45.35 17.51 21.09
N LEU A 34 -44.25 16.76 21.01
CA LEU A 34 -43.46 16.36 22.18
C LEU A 34 -42.63 17.54 22.72
N ILE A 35 -42.03 18.37 21.86
CA ILE A 35 -41.33 19.60 22.29
C ILE A 35 -42.29 20.55 23.01
N ALA A 36 -43.51 20.73 22.47
CA ALA A 36 -44.51 21.59 23.09
C ALA A 36 -44.90 21.13 24.52
N ILE A 37 -44.78 19.83 24.82
CA ILE A 37 -44.99 19.28 26.17
C ILE A 37 -43.80 19.60 27.08
N MET A 38 -42.58 19.54 26.56
CA MET A 38 -41.35 19.84 27.31
C MET A 38 -41.23 21.33 27.67
N GLU A 39 -41.74 22.22 26.82
CA GLU A 39 -41.67 23.67 27.02
C GLU A 39 -42.72 24.23 27.99
N LYS A 40 -43.72 23.45 28.40
CA LYS A 40 -44.70 23.89 29.41
C LYS A 40 -44.02 24.19 30.74
N PRO A 41 -44.20 25.38 31.35
CA PRO A 41 -43.64 25.71 32.67
C PRO A 41 -44.40 24.99 33.79
N CYS A 42 -43.69 24.31 34.69
CA CYS A 42 -44.25 23.62 35.87
C CYS A 42 -43.32 23.76 37.08
N SER A 43 -43.90 23.76 38.29
CA SER A 43 -43.18 23.68 39.56
C SER A 43 -42.52 22.30 39.70
N ILE A 44 -41.19 22.25 39.75
CA ILE A 44 -40.42 21.02 39.90
C ILE A 44 -40.70 20.44 41.30
N ILE A 45 -41.37 19.29 41.39
CA ILE A 45 -41.63 18.58 42.66
C ILE A 45 -40.85 17.23 42.73
N GLY A 46 -40.14 16.84 41.66
CA GLY A 46 -39.46 15.54 41.52
C GLY A 46 -37.93 15.53 41.66
N ASP A 47 -37.36 14.33 41.66
CA ASP A 47 -35.92 14.05 41.75
C ASP A 47 -35.15 14.61 40.52
N LEU A 48 -34.45 15.72 40.74
CA LEU A 48 -33.68 16.45 39.73
C LEU A 48 -32.58 15.60 39.06
N GLU A 49 -32.02 14.61 39.76
CA GLU A 49 -30.96 13.76 39.20
C GLU A 49 -31.55 12.70 38.25
N ALA A 50 -32.72 12.16 38.59
CA ALA A 50 -33.47 11.26 37.72
C ALA A 50 -33.95 11.97 36.44
N LEU A 51 -34.41 13.22 36.54
CA LEU A 51 -34.82 14.03 35.39
C LEU A 51 -33.64 14.37 34.48
N ALA A 52 -32.47 14.70 35.04
CA ALA A 52 -31.25 14.94 34.26
C ALA A 52 -30.77 13.68 33.53
N SER A 53 -30.86 12.51 34.18
CA SER A 53 -30.54 11.21 33.57
C SER A 53 -31.46 10.87 32.38
N LEU A 54 -32.76 11.14 32.50
CA LEU A 54 -33.73 10.95 31.42
C LEU A 54 -33.54 11.95 30.27
N GLU A 55 -33.16 13.20 30.56
CA GLU A 55 -32.79 14.17 29.52
C GLU A 55 -31.59 13.70 28.69
N VAL A 56 -30.56 13.14 29.34
CA VAL A 56 -29.38 12.57 28.66
C VAL A 56 -29.78 11.35 27.82
N LYS A 57 -30.73 10.53 28.28
CA LYS A 57 -31.26 9.40 27.50
C LYS A 57 -32.02 9.86 26.25
N ILE A 58 -32.90 10.86 26.36
CA ILE A 58 -33.63 11.41 25.20
C ILE A 58 -32.64 12.00 24.20
N ALA A 59 -31.65 12.79 24.66
CA ALA A 59 -30.62 13.34 23.79
C ALA A 59 -29.78 12.24 23.11
N GLY A 60 -29.43 11.19 23.84
CA GLY A 60 -28.70 10.05 23.29
C GLY A 60 -29.50 9.24 22.27
N VAL A 61 -30.82 9.10 22.44
CA VAL A 61 -31.69 8.44 21.44
C VAL A 61 -31.83 9.31 20.20
N ALA A 62 -32.01 10.62 20.35
CA ALA A 62 -32.14 11.55 19.23
C ALA A 62 -30.85 11.60 18.38
N TYR A 63 -29.68 11.77 18.99
CA TYR A 63 -28.41 11.80 18.23
C TYR A 63 -28.08 10.48 17.53
N ARG A 64 -28.37 9.33 18.16
CA ARG A 64 -28.19 8.03 17.49
C ARG A 64 -29.17 7.82 16.33
N ALA A 65 -30.35 8.42 16.41
CA ALA A 65 -31.34 8.35 15.35
C ALA A 65 -30.94 9.17 14.12
N GLU A 66 -30.25 10.30 14.29
CA GLU A 66 -29.77 11.14 13.17
C GLU A 66 -28.84 10.36 12.23
N ASP A 67 -27.80 9.72 12.79
CA ASP A 67 -26.82 8.94 12.02
C ASP A 67 -27.48 7.78 11.24
N GLU A 68 -28.49 7.15 11.85
CA GLU A 68 -29.18 5.99 11.29
C GLU A 68 -30.29 6.39 10.30
N ILE A 69 -30.93 7.54 10.47
CA ILE A 69 -31.89 8.13 9.50
C ILE A 69 -31.15 8.49 8.22
N ASP A 70 -29.97 9.10 8.30
CA ASP A 70 -29.16 9.40 7.12
C ASP A 70 -28.76 8.13 6.39
N SER A 71 -28.29 7.12 7.12
CA SER A 71 -27.95 5.80 6.58
C SER A 71 -29.12 5.13 5.85
N LYS A 72 -30.31 5.09 6.49
CA LYS A 72 -31.52 4.48 5.90
C LYS A 72 -32.11 5.30 4.76
N SER A 73 -32.03 6.63 4.81
CA SER A 73 -32.46 7.52 3.74
C SER A 73 -31.63 7.30 2.47
N ILE A 74 -30.33 7.06 2.63
CA ILE A 74 -29.43 6.68 1.54
C ILE A 74 -29.84 5.33 0.92
N GLU A 75 -30.33 4.36 1.69
CA GLU A 75 -30.87 3.11 1.14
C GLU A 75 -32.10 3.35 0.24
N VAL A 76 -32.99 4.29 0.61
CA VAL A 76 -34.16 4.68 -0.20
C VAL A 76 -33.73 5.30 -1.52
N ILE A 77 -32.73 6.18 -1.47
CA ILE A 77 -32.22 6.91 -2.64
C ILE A 77 -31.47 5.97 -3.60
N ARG A 78 -30.67 5.04 -3.06
CA ARG A 78 -29.85 4.09 -3.83
C ARG A 78 -30.62 2.93 -4.44
N ALA A 79 -31.88 2.73 -4.08
CA ALA A 79 -32.66 1.63 -4.59
C ALA A 79 -32.89 1.75 -6.10
N LYS A 80 -32.38 0.76 -6.86
CA LYS A 80 -32.35 0.75 -8.34
C LYS A 80 -33.70 0.42 -9.00
N THR A 81 -34.68 -0.03 -8.23
CA THR A 81 -36.04 -0.37 -8.69
C THR A 81 -37.08 0.15 -7.70
N ASP A 82 -38.28 0.50 -8.18
CA ASP A 82 -39.35 1.02 -7.32
C ASP A 82 -39.76 0.03 -6.21
N THR A 83 -39.63 -1.28 -6.46
CA THR A 83 -39.89 -2.33 -5.46
C THR A 83 -38.85 -2.33 -4.33
N LEU A 84 -37.57 -2.08 -4.65
CA LEU A 84 -36.51 -1.96 -3.64
C LEU A 84 -36.60 -0.62 -2.92
N ARG A 85 -36.99 0.45 -3.62
CA ARG A 85 -37.20 1.78 -3.05
C ARG A 85 -38.34 1.74 -2.04
N GLY A 86 -39.44 1.07 -2.36
CA GLY A 86 -40.55 0.83 -1.44
C GLY A 86 -40.14 0.02 -0.20
N LYS A 87 -39.28 -1.00 -0.35
CA LYS A 87 -38.77 -1.78 0.79
C LYS A 87 -37.83 -0.98 1.69
N ALA A 88 -36.93 -0.19 1.11
CA ALA A 88 -36.03 0.68 1.87
C ALA A 88 -36.81 1.80 2.57
N PHE A 89 -37.80 2.38 1.88
CA PHE A 89 -38.68 3.39 2.46
C PHE A 89 -39.45 2.85 3.66
N TRP A 90 -40.02 1.64 3.52
CA TRP A 90 -40.72 0.98 4.62
C TRP A 90 -39.82 0.75 5.84
N LYS A 91 -38.55 0.37 5.63
CA LYS A 91 -37.57 0.23 6.72
C LYS A 91 -37.24 1.56 7.40
N LEU A 92 -37.12 2.64 6.66
CA LEU A 92 -36.92 3.98 7.20
C LEU A 92 -38.12 4.41 8.07
N CYS A 93 -39.35 4.19 7.58
CA CYS A 93 -40.56 4.46 8.35
C CYS A 93 -40.63 3.63 9.65
N CYS A 94 -40.37 2.31 9.59
CA CYS A 94 -40.38 1.46 10.79
C CYS A 94 -39.33 1.89 11.82
N TYR A 95 -38.17 2.37 11.37
CA TYR A 95 -37.13 2.85 12.27
C TYR A 95 -37.53 4.17 12.94
N LEU A 96 -38.05 5.13 12.17
CA LEU A 96 -38.56 6.39 12.71
C LEU A 96 -39.70 6.18 13.70
N GLU A 97 -40.57 5.21 13.43
CA GLU A 97 -41.64 4.83 14.35
C GLU A 97 -41.08 4.31 15.69
N GLN A 98 -40.07 3.45 15.66
CA GLN A 98 -39.39 2.96 16.86
C GLN A 98 -38.69 4.08 17.65
N VAL A 99 -38.03 5.02 16.96
CA VAL A 99 -37.36 6.16 17.61
C VAL A 99 -38.37 7.06 18.31
N VAL A 100 -39.47 7.40 17.63
CA VAL A 100 -40.51 8.26 18.19
C VAL A 100 -41.24 7.56 19.35
N GLU A 101 -41.47 6.25 19.27
CA GLU A 101 -42.04 5.46 20.39
C GLU A 101 -41.09 5.39 21.59
N HIS A 102 -39.78 5.28 21.35
CA HIS A 102 -38.79 5.24 22.42
C HIS A 102 -38.70 6.61 23.11
N ILE A 103 -38.66 7.71 22.35
CA ILE A 103 -38.67 9.07 22.91
C ILE A 103 -39.97 9.31 23.70
N ASP A 104 -41.13 8.93 23.14
CA ASP A 104 -42.43 9.02 23.81
C ASP A 104 -42.49 8.20 25.11
N SER A 105 -41.88 7.01 25.14
CA SER A 105 -41.78 6.19 26.36
C SER A 105 -40.93 6.84 27.44
N ILE A 106 -39.74 7.35 27.08
CA ILE A 106 -38.87 8.04 28.03
C ILE A 106 -39.53 9.34 28.53
N MET A 107 -40.27 10.01 27.65
CA MET A 107 -41.04 11.21 28.02
C MET A 107 -42.19 10.90 28.98
N LYS A 108 -42.86 9.75 28.86
CA LYS A 108 -43.86 9.31 29.85
C LYS A 108 -43.23 9.08 31.23
N GLU A 109 -42.05 8.48 31.29
CA GLU A 109 -41.28 8.33 32.54
C GLU A 109 -40.86 9.69 33.11
N TRP A 110 -40.39 10.59 32.24
CA TRP A 110 -40.00 11.95 32.62
C TRP A 110 -41.19 12.75 33.18
N MET A 111 -42.36 12.66 32.54
CA MET A 111 -43.62 13.28 33.00
C MET A 111 -44.12 12.69 34.31
N ALA A 112 -44.01 11.37 34.50
CA ALA A 112 -44.43 10.70 35.73
C ALA A 112 -43.62 11.17 36.96
N ILE A 113 -42.33 11.44 36.77
CA ILE A 113 -41.43 11.98 37.80
C ILE A 113 -41.65 13.49 37.98
N ARG A 114 -41.90 14.22 36.88
CA ARG A 114 -42.06 15.68 36.87
C ARG A 114 -43.35 16.15 37.53
N ASP A 115 -44.48 15.50 37.28
CA ASP A 115 -45.82 15.99 37.63
C ASP A 115 -46.49 15.25 38.80
N GLY A 116 -45.80 14.32 39.48
CA GLY A 116 -46.33 13.66 40.68
C GLY A 116 -47.75 13.10 40.48
N CYS A 117 -47.90 12.14 39.56
CA CYS A 117 -49.07 11.25 39.41
C CYS A 117 -50.50 11.85 39.32
N SER A 118 -50.71 13.12 38.94
CA SER A 118 -52.09 13.68 38.89
C SER A 118 -52.66 14.04 37.51
N ASN A 119 -51.86 14.13 36.42
CA ASN A 119 -52.35 14.60 35.10
C ASN A 119 -52.17 13.61 33.93
N ILE A 120 -52.28 12.30 34.16
CA ILE A 120 -52.19 11.28 33.09
C ILE A 120 -53.38 11.32 32.10
N LYS A 121 -54.49 11.99 32.45
CA LYS A 121 -55.71 12.06 31.60
C LYS A 121 -55.59 12.98 30.39
N GLU A 122 -54.84 14.10 30.46
CA GLU A 122 -54.64 14.98 29.31
C GLU A 122 -53.73 14.37 28.24
N TYR A 123 -52.76 13.55 28.65
CA TYR A 123 -51.84 12.86 27.73
C TYR A 123 -52.51 11.72 26.94
N MET A 124 -53.52 11.07 27.52
CA MET A 124 -54.21 9.93 26.88
C MET A 124 -55.03 10.36 25.64
N ILE A 125 -55.61 11.57 25.67
CA ILE A 125 -56.47 12.10 24.60
C ILE A 125 -55.68 12.40 23.32
N VAL A 126 -54.41 12.83 23.43
CA VAL A 126 -53.53 13.14 22.29
C VAL A 126 -52.98 11.86 21.62
N SER A 127 -52.79 10.78 22.39
CA SER A 127 -52.25 9.51 21.87
C SER A 127 -53.27 8.71 21.04
N GLU A 128 -54.57 8.90 21.29
CA GLU A 128 -55.63 8.11 20.66
C GLU A 128 -56.07 8.68 19.29
N SER A 129 -55.92 10.00 19.10
CA SER A 129 -56.05 10.65 17.78
C SER A 129 -54.96 10.18 16.80
N SER A 130 -53.77 9.90 17.32
CA SER A 130 -52.61 9.43 16.54
C SER A 130 -52.77 7.99 16.04
N LYS A 131 -53.44 7.12 16.81
CA LYS A 131 -53.69 5.72 16.42
C LYS A 131 -54.74 5.58 15.29
N ARG A 132 -55.73 6.47 15.21
CA ARG A 132 -56.76 6.47 14.14
C ARG A 132 -56.24 6.98 12.79
N PHE A 133 -55.19 7.80 12.78
CA PHE A 133 -54.59 8.34 11.56
C PHE A 133 -53.77 7.30 10.78
N LEU A 134 -53.03 6.44 11.49
CA LEU A 134 -52.23 5.33 10.91
C LEU A 134 -53.06 4.22 10.24
N ALA A 135 -54.35 4.11 10.54
CA ALA A 135 -55.25 3.13 9.92
C ALA A 135 -55.75 3.57 8.53
N LYS A 136 -55.76 4.87 8.23
CA LYS A 136 -56.36 5.44 7.00
C LYS A 136 -55.40 5.49 5.80
N THR A 137 -54.09 5.47 6.04
CA THR A 137 -53.04 5.59 5.00
C THR A 137 -52.58 4.25 4.41
N LYS A 138 -52.94 3.11 5.02
CA LYS A 138 -52.48 1.78 4.58
C LYS A 138 -53.09 1.24 3.27
N MET A 139 -54.08 1.88 2.65
CA MET A 139 -54.86 1.23 1.58
C MET A 139 -55.03 1.96 0.24
N ILE A 140 -54.67 3.24 0.07
CA ILE A 140 -55.09 4.00 -1.13
C ILE A 140 -53.96 4.32 -2.14
N GLN A 141 -52.68 4.33 -1.76
CA GLN A 141 -51.60 4.73 -2.70
C GLN A 141 -50.88 3.58 -3.43
N GLY A 142 -51.02 2.33 -2.96
CA GLY A 142 -50.31 1.17 -3.55
C GLY A 142 -50.92 0.62 -4.85
N LEU A 143 -52.21 0.86 -5.10
CA LEU A 143 -52.95 0.23 -6.22
C LEU A 143 -52.89 0.99 -7.54
N ALA A 144 -52.57 2.29 -7.54
CA ALA A 144 -52.52 3.10 -8.76
C ALA A 144 -51.18 2.96 -9.52
N PHE A 145 -50.09 2.64 -8.82
CA PHE A 145 -48.74 2.57 -9.40
C PHE A 145 -48.50 1.25 -10.14
N TRP A 146 -49.07 0.15 -9.63
CA TRP A 146 -48.86 -1.21 -10.19
C TRP A 146 -49.53 -1.46 -11.54
N LYS A 147 -50.58 -0.72 -11.91
CA LYS A 147 -51.28 -0.90 -13.20
C LYS A 147 -50.54 -0.29 -14.41
N ARG A 148 -49.54 0.57 -14.20
CA ARG A 148 -48.87 1.31 -15.29
C ARG A 148 -47.50 0.70 -15.68
N ALA A 149 -46.89 -0.08 -14.78
CA ALA A 149 -45.57 -0.69 -15.00
C ALA A 149 -45.60 -1.99 -15.84
N VAL A 150 -46.75 -2.69 -15.90
CA VAL A 150 -46.85 -4.00 -16.57
C VAL A 150 -46.92 -3.89 -18.11
N GLY A 151 -47.37 -2.77 -18.68
CA GLY A 151 -47.52 -2.61 -20.13
C GLY A 151 -46.24 -2.29 -20.91
N HIS A 152 -45.16 -1.87 -20.26
CA HIS A 152 -43.93 -1.40 -20.93
C HIS A 152 -42.87 -2.49 -21.16
N ILE A 153 -42.97 -3.62 -20.43
CA ILE A 153 -41.96 -4.68 -20.44
C ILE A 153 -42.12 -5.61 -21.66
N ASP A 154 -43.34 -5.82 -22.16
CA ASP A 154 -43.60 -6.67 -23.33
C ASP A 154 -43.12 -6.06 -24.66
N SER A 155 -42.92 -4.74 -24.72
CA SER A 155 -42.43 -4.05 -25.93
C SER A 155 -40.91 -4.12 -26.09
N MET A 156 -40.16 -4.14 -25.00
CA MET A 156 -38.69 -4.16 -25.04
C MET A 156 -38.10 -5.54 -25.36
N ILE A 157 -38.77 -6.62 -24.97
CA ILE A 157 -38.31 -8.00 -25.21
C ILE A 157 -38.36 -8.33 -26.72
N ASN A 158 -39.35 -7.82 -27.45
CA ASN A 158 -39.51 -8.05 -28.88
C ASN A 158 -38.50 -7.28 -29.76
N ASN A 159 -37.93 -6.19 -29.24
CA ASN A 159 -36.91 -5.39 -29.96
C ASN A 159 -35.48 -5.92 -29.75
N TRP A 160 -35.25 -6.64 -28.65
CA TRP A 160 -33.94 -7.22 -28.34
C TRP A 160 -33.64 -8.46 -29.20
N MET A 161 -34.65 -9.27 -29.55
CA MET A 161 -34.48 -10.44 -30.41
C MET A 161 -34.10 -10.13 -31.87
N LYS A 162 -34.28 -8.87 -32.34
CA LYS A 162 -34.00 -8.48 -33.74
C LYS A 162 -32.57 -8.01 -34.02
N LYS A 163 -31.72 -7.82 -33.01
CA LYS A 163 -30.37 -7.22 -33.19
C LYS A 163 -29.19 -8.19 -33.06
N GLN A 164 -29.45 -9.50 -33.02
CA GLN A 164 -28.40 -10.51 -32.80
C GLN A 164 -27.92 -11.27 -34.06
N SER A 165 -28.17 -10.74 -35.27
CA SER A 165 -27.58 -11.27 -36.51
C SER A 165 -26.73 -10.24 -37.25
N MET A 166 -25.46 -10.11 -36.87
CA MET A 166 -24.34 -9.83 -37.78
C MET A 166 -22.99 -9.95 -37.04
N TYR A 167 -22.23 -10.99 -37.39
CA TYR A 167 -20.95 -11.41 -36.82
C TYR A 167 -19.76 -10.95 -37.71
N THR A 168 -18.71 -10.39 -37.09
CA THR A 168 -17.25 -10.62 -37.29
C THR A 168 -16.52 -10.56 -38.65
N LYS A 169 -15.30 -9.98 -38.62
CA LYS A 169 -13.95 -10.43 -39.12
C LYS A 169 -13.01 -9.20 -39.17
N SER A 170 -11.66 -9.18 -39.07
CA SER A 170 -10.53 -10.14 -39.07
C SER A 170 -9.27 -9.44 -38.50
N LYS A 171 -8.18 -10.21 -38.26
CA LYS A 171 -6.86 -9.88 -37.67
C LYS A 171 -5.77 -9.39 -38.67
N ASP A 172 -4.64 -8.86 -38.11
CA ASP A 172 -3.21 -9.35 -38.19
C ASP A 172 -2.06 -8.38 -38.65
N VAL A 173 -0.95 -8.41 -37.85
CA VAL A 173 0.53 -8.38 -38.18
C VAL A 173 1.46 -7.13 -37.95
N GLU A 174 2.43 -7.36 -37.02
CA GLU A 174 3.89 -7.05 -36.88
C GLU A 174 4.58 -5.65 -36.77
N ALA A 175 5.15 -5.43 -35.56
CA ALA A 175 6.57 -5.24 -35.15
C ALA A 175 7.60 -4.39 -35.95
N GLN A 176 8.23 -3.41 -35.26
CA GLN A 176 9.68 -3.34 -34.88
C GLN A 176 10.13 -1.88 -34.59
N ASN A 177 10.72 -1.60 -33.40
CA ASN A 177 12.00 -0.89 -33.18
C ASN A 177 12.18 -0.24 -31.77
N LEU A 178 13.46 -0.17 -31.34
CA LEU A 178 14.07 0.70 -30.29
C LEU A 178 14.39 0.11 -28.91
N THR A 179 15.38 -0.79 -28.95
CA THR A 179 16.36 -1.14 -27.92
C THR A 179 17.18 0.09 -27.49
N LEU A 180 17.07 0.54 -26.22
CA LEU A 180 18.18 1.13 -25.42
C LEU A 180 17.83 1.50 -23.96
N VAL A 181 16.58 1.32 -23.52
CA VAL A 181 16.17 1.47 -22.09
C VAL A 181 15.93 0.10 -21.40
N SER A 182 16.07 -0.99 -22.16
CA SER A 182 15.52 -2.31 -21.82
C SER A 182 16.31 -3.10 -20.77
N THR A 183 17.57 -2.76 -20.49
CA THR A 183 18.41 -3.55 -19.55
C THR A 183 17.94 -3.50 -18.10
N SER A 184 17.10 -2.52 -17.72
CA SER A 184 16.52 -2.43 -16.36
C SER A 184 15.12 -3.05 -16.25
N ARG A 185 14.42 -3.27 -17.37
CA ARG A 185 13.04 -3.83 -17.40
C ARG A 185 13.00 -5.30 -17.83
N HIS A 186 13.97 -5.78 -18.61
CA HIS A 186 14.08 -7.22 -18.96
C HIS A 186 14.22 -8.15 -17.74
N SER A 187 14.55 -7.63 -16.54
CA SER A 187 14.58 -8.43 -15.30
C SER A 187 13.22 -8.53 -14.60
N LEU A 188 12.20 -7.80 -15.07
CA LEU A 188 10.85 -7.77 -14.50
C LEU A 188 9.75 -8.14 -15.49
N GLU A 189 10.04 -8.13 -16.79
CA GLU A 189 9.30 -8.97 -17.73
C GLU A 189 9.38 -10.41 -17.21
N HIS A 190 8.25 -11.12 -17.28
CA HIS A 190 8.21 -12.55 -17.04
C HIS A 190 9.39 -13.17 -17.76
N GLU A 191 10.33 -13.77 -17.03
CA GLU A 191 11.47 -14.47 -17.65
C GLU A 191 10.88 -15.31 -18.76
N LYS A 192 11.31 -15.04 -19.99
CA LYS A 192 10.85 -15.77 -21.16
C LYS A 192 11.12 -17.23 -20.85
N MET A 193 10.04 -17.98 -20.62
CA MET A 193 10.17 -19.38 -20.28
C MET A 193 10.69 -20.07 -21.53
N VAL A 194 11.89 -20.62 -21.43
CA VAL A 194 12.51 -21.41 -22.49
C VAL A 194 12.13 -22.86 -22.28
N GLY A 195 11.50 -23.48 -23.28
CA GLY A 195 11.06 -24.86 -23.17
C GLY A 195 9.73 -25.00 -22.45
N HIS A 196 9.21 -26.22 -22.48
CA HIS A 196 7.91 -26.61 -21.94
C HIS A 196 6.68 -25.93 -22.60
N GLU A 197 6.78 -25.52 -23.86
CA GLU A 197 5.68 -24.93 -24.61
C GLU A 197 4.49 -25.89 -24.71
N ASN A 198 4.76 -27.16 -25.02
CA ASN A 198 3.74 -28.20 -25.12
C ASN A 198 3.00 -28.39 -23.77
N GLU A 199 3.74 -28.35 -22.67
CA GLU A 199 3.17 -28.55 -21.33
C GLU A 199 2.40 -27.31 -20.85
N PHE A 200 2.83 -26.12 -21.27
CA PHE A 200 2.04 -24.90 -21.09
C PHE A 200 0.70 -24.99 -21.84
N GLU A 201 0.70 -25.39 -23.11
CA GLU A 201 -0.52 -25.56 -23.91
C GLU A 201 -1.44 -26.62 -23.31
N MET A 202 -0.90 -27.76 -22.88
CA MET A 202 -1.65 -28.82 -22.20
C MET A 202 -2.34 -28.32 -20.93
N MET A 203 -1.63 -27.57 -20.07
CA MET A 203 -2.21 -27.02 -18.85
C MET A 203 -3.23 -25.90 -19.13
N GLN A 204 -2.97 -25.07 -20.15
CA GLN A 204 -3.91 -24.04 -20.57
C GLN A 204 -5.24 -24.67 -21.04
N ASP A 205 -5.17 -25.74 -21.83
CA ASP A 205 -6.35 -26.50 -22.24
C ASP A 205 -7.07 -27.13 -21.05
N GLN A 206 -6.34 -27.77 -20.14
CA GLN A 206 -6.89 -28.38 -18.93
C GLN A 206 -7.64 -27.37 -18.04
N LEU A 207 -7.07 -26.19 -17.83
CA LEU A 207 -7.67 -25.15 -17.00
C LEU A 207 -8.91 -24.54 -17.66
N THR A 208 -8.94 -24.43 -18.99
CA THR A 208 -10.01 -23.74 -19.71
C THR A 208 -11.16 -24.66 -20.11
N ARG A 209 -10.90 -25.92 -20.49
CA ARG A 209 -11.87 -26.87 -21.06
C ARG A 209 -12.29 -28.05 -20.16
N GLY A 210 -11.81 -28.13 -18.92
CA GLY A 210 -12.14 -29.24 -18.01
C GLY A 210 -13.62 -29.30 -17.53
N ALA A 211 -13.91 -30.25 -16.63
CA ALA A 211 -15.25 -30.53 -16.09
C ALA A 211 -15.88 -29.32 -15.34
N SER A 212 -17.20 -29.38 -15.11
CA SER A 212 -17.98 -28.39 -14.36
C SER A 212 -17.49 -28.19 -12.92
N ASP A 213 -16.98 -29.26 -12.33
CA ASP A 213 -16.65 -29.35 -10.91
C ASP A 213 -15.33 -28.61 -10.61
N LEU A 214 -15.09 -28.35 -9.33
CA LEU A 214 -13.83 -27.77 -8.86
C LEU A 214 -12.68 -28.76 -9.08
N GLU A 215 -11.69 -28.37 -9.88
CA GLU A 215 -10.52 -29.20 -10.17
C GLU A 215 -9.25 -28.60 -9.58
N VAL A 216 -8.46 -29.44 -8.91
CA VAL A 216 -7.11 -29.13 -8.44
C VAL A 216 -6.10 -29.67 -9.44
N VAL A 217 -5.42 -28.77 -10.14
CA VAL A 217 -4.34 -29.08 -11.07
C VAL A 217 -3.01 -28.88 -10.35
N SER A 218 -2.23 -29.94 -10.21
CA SER A 218 -0.99 -29.93 -9.43
C SER A 218 0.25 -30.03 -10.31
N ILE A 219 1.24 -29.16 -10.07
CA ILE A 219 2.57 -29.19 -10.69
C ILE A 219 3.59 -29.64 -9.64
N VAL A 220 4.26 -30.77 -9.89
CA VAL A 220 5.21 -31.41 -8.98
C VAL A 220 6.61 -31.41 -9.59
N GLY A 221 7.63 -31.21 -8.76
CA GLY A 221 9.03 -31.30 -9.20
C GLY A 221 10.00 -30.72 -8.17
N MET A 222 11.30 -30.97 -8.36
CA MET A 222 12.34 -30.54 -7.41
C MET A 222 12.52 -29.02 -7.32
N GLY A 223 13.33 -28.56 -6.37
CA GLY A 223 13.64 -27.13 -6.20
C GLY A 223 14.34 -26.55 -7.43
N GLY A 224 13.96 -25.33 -7.85
CA GLY A 224 14.60 -24.64 -8.98
C GLY A 224 14.27 -25.18 -10.38
N ILE A 225 13.37 -26.17 -10.50
CA ILE A 225 12.96 -26.75 -11.80
C ILE A 225 12.03 -25.86 -12.65
N GLY A 226 11.50 -24.77 -12.07
CA GLY A 226 10.67 -23.80 -12.81
C GLY A 226 9.15 -23.92 -12.60
N LYS A 227 8.68 -24.67 -11.59
CA LYS A 227 7.24 -24.82 -11.28
C LYS A 227 6.51 -23.48 -11.14
N THR A 228 7.06 -22.59 -10.30
CA THR A 228 6.51 -21.25 -10.06
C THR A 228 6.55 -20.39 -11.31
N THR A 229 7.57 -20.55 -12.17
CA THR A 229 7.68 -19.87 -13.45
C THR A 229 6.57 -20.29 -14.41
N LEU A 230 6.33 -21.60 -14.55
CA LEU A 230 5.23 -22.14 -15.36
C LEU A 230 3.86 -21.70 -14.83
N ALA A 231 3.62 -21.80 -13.52
CA ALA A 231 2.38 -21.37 -12.90
C ALA A 231 2.12 -19.86 -13.08
N ASN A 232 3.17 -19.03 -13.01
CA ASN A 232 3.07 -17.59 -13.28
C ASN A 232 2.77 -17.30 -14.74
N LYS A 233 3.41 -18.00 -15.68
CA LYS A 233 3.15 -17.87 -17.11
C LYS A 233 1.68 -18.15 -17.42
N ILE A 234 1.14 -19.24 -16.86
CA ILE A 234 -0.28 -19.61 -16.98
C ILE A 234 -1.19 -18.57 -16.34
N PHE A 235 -0.87 -18.13 -15.12
CA PHE A 235 -1.71 -17.18 -14.38
C PHE A 235 -1.80 -15.80 -15.07
N CYS A 236 -0.74 -15.37 -15.74
CA CYS A 236 -0.66 -14.09 -16.43
C CYS A 236 -1.04 -14.15 -17.92
N ASP A 237 -1.32 -15.34 -18.45
CA ASP A 237 -1.68 -15.52 -19.85
C ASP A 237 -3.01 -14.83 -20.19
N PRO A 238 -3.07 -13.95 -21.21
CA PRO A 238 -4.29 -13.20 -21.54
C PRO A 238 -5.51 -14.08 -21.82
N PHE A 239 -5.31 -15.24 -22.45
CA PHE A 239 -6.40 -16.17 -22.76
C PHE A 239 -6.94 -16.83 -21.49
N VAL A 240 -6.06 -17.33 -20.60
CA VAL A 240 -6.44 -17.81 -19.26
C VAL A 240 -7.14 -16.70 -18.48
N MET A 241 -6.59 -15.48 -18.48
CA MET A 241 -7.17 -14.34 -17.76
C MET A 241 -8.60 -14.01 -18.19
N SER A 242 -8.93 -14.18 -19.47
CA SER A 242 -10.28 -13.94 -20.00
C SER A 242 -11.30 -15.00 -19.60
N CYS A 243 -10.84 -16.19 -19.19
CA CYS A 243 -11.70 -17.33 -18.86
C CYS A 243 -12.22 -17.34 -17.41
N PHE A 244 -11.67 -16.51 -16.51
CA PHE A 244 -11.98 -16.51 -15.07
C PHE A 244 -12.38 -15.10 -14.60
N ASP A 245 -13.51 -15.00 -13.92
CA ASP A 245 -14.04 -13.76 -13.36
C ASP A 245 -13.18 -13.27 -12.19
N GLU A 246 -12.76 -14.20 -11.32
CA GLU A 246 -11.98 -13.93 -10.14
C GLU A 246 -10.65 -14.68 -10.15
N ARG A 247 -9.57 -14.01 -9.74
CA ARG A 247 -8.24 -14.62 -9.71
C ARG A 247 -7.49 -14.25 -8.43
N ALA A 248 -6.90 -15.25 -7.81
CA ALA A 248 -6.07 -15.05 -6.63
C ALA A 248 -4.76 -15.84 -6.74
N LYS A 249 -3.71 -15.32 -6.11
CA LYS A 249 -2.44 -16.02 -5.97
C LYS A 249 -1.93 -15.88 -4.54
N VAL A 250 -1.43 -16.97 -3.97
CA VAL A 250 -0.74 -16.98 -2.68
C VAL A 250 0.44 -17.94 -2.73
N THR A 251 1.49 -17.64 -1.97
CA THR A 251 2.65 -18.53 -1.77
C THR A 251 2.63 -18.97 -0.31
N ILE A 252 2.80 -20.27 -0.07
CA ILE A 252 2.77 -20.87 1.27
C ILE A 252 4.18 -21.34 1.62
N SER A 253 4.87 -20.60 2.48
CA SER A 253 6.18 -20.99 3.00
C SER A 253 6.08 -22.24 3.90
N GLN A 254 7.22 -22.92 4.12
CA GLN A 254 7.30 -24.07 5.03
C GLN A 254 6.77 -23.74 6.43
N GLU A 255 7.06 -22.54 6.93
CA GLU A 255 6.41 -21.96 8.10
C GLU A 255 5.32 -20.97 7.64
N TYR A 256 4.06 -21.37 7.65
CA TYR A 256 2.93 -20.51 7.24
C TYR A 256 2.05 -20.09 8.42
N CYS A 257 1.13 -19.16 8.15
CA CYS A 257 0.07 -18.76 9.06
C CYS A 257 -1.22 -18.67 8.25
N VAL A 258 -2.22 -19.48 8.62
CA VAL A 258 -3.51 -19.58 7.91
C VAL A 258 -4.14 -18.20 7.71
N ARG A 259 -4.20 -17.40 8.78
CA ARG A 259 -4.65 -16.00 8.71
C ARG A 259 -3.98 -15.18 7.60
N ASN A 260 -2.66 -15.25 7.49
CA ASN A 260 -1.92 -14.49 6.48
C ASN A 260 -2.22 -15.01 5.07
N VAL A 261 -2.39 -16.32 4.89
CA VAL A 261 -2.79 -16.93 3.62
C VAL A 261 -4.18 -16.42 3.21
N LEU A 262 -5.16 -16.46 4.12
CA LEU A 262 -6.51 -15.96 3.90
C LEU A 262 -6.53 -14.46 3.55
N LEU A 263 -5.79 -13.65 4.30
CA LEU A 263 -5.65 -12.22 4.01
C LEU A 263 -5.02 -11.98 2.64
N CYS A 264 -3.97 -12.71 2.27
CA CYS A 264 -3.33 -12.62 0.95
C CYS A 264 -4.31 -12.95 -0.19
N LEU A 265 -5.11 -14.01 -0.03
CA LEU A 265 -6.14 -14.40 -0.99
C LEU A 265 -7.24 -13.33 -1.09
N LEU A 266 -7.77 -12.86 0.04
CA LEU A 266 -8.75 -11.78 0.10
C LEU A 266 -8.23 -10.49 -0.56
N TYR A 267 -6.99 -10.09 -0.28
CA TYR A 267 -6.35 -8.94 -0.93
C TYR A 267 -6.13 -9.13 -2.43
N SER A 268 -5.95 -10.38 -2.89
CA SER A 268 -5.80 -10.70 -4.30
C SER A 268 -7.14 -10.55 -5.05
N VAL A 269 -8.24 -11.00 -4.44
CA VAL A 269 -9.60 -10.87 -4.97
C VAL A 269 -10.11 -9.42 -4.86
N ARG A 270 -10.28 -8.89 -3.63
CA ARG A 270 -10.87 -7.55 -3.38
C ARG A 270 -9.93 -6.37 -3.63
N GLY A 271 -8.63 -6.59 -3.54
CA GLY A 271 -7.66 -5.49 -3.44
C GLY A 271 -7.45 -4.97 -2.04
N LYS A 272 -6.56 -3.98 -1.91
CA LYS A 272 -6.23 -3.38 -0.62
C LYS A 272 -7.38 -2.45 -0.17
N THR A 273 -8.40 -3.02 0.43
CA THR A 273 -9.31 -2.31 1.35
C THR A 273 -8.55 -1.92 2.62
N ASP A 274 -9.09 -0.96 3.37
CA ASP A 274 -8.47 -0.52 4.62
C ASP A 274 -8.30 -1.72 5.56
N ALA A 275 -7.05 -1.91 6.02
CA ALA A 275 -6.66 -3.07 6.82
C ALA A 275 -7.52 -3.25 8.08
N GLN A 276 -8.20 -2.18 8.53
CA GLN A 276 -9.13 -2.17 9.65
C GLN A 276 -10.30 -3.15 9.51
N THR A 277 -10.81 -3.44 8.31
CA THR A 277 -11.97 -4.36 8.17
C THR A 277 -11.66 -5.79 8.65
N TYR A 278 -10.39 -6.19 8.65
CA TYR A 278 -9.99 -7.58 8.90
C TYR A 278 -9.30 -7.80 10.25
N VAL A 279 -8.88 -6.76 10.96
CA VAL A 279 -8.10 -6.89 12.22
C VAL A 279 -8.92 -7.53 13.33
N GLU A 280 -10.21 -7.22 13.41
CA GLU A 280 -11.13 -7.72 14.45
C GLU A 280 -11.75 -9.08 14.10
N GLN A 281 -11.57 -9.57 12.86
CA GLN A 281 -12.19 -10.81 12.41
C GLN A 281 -11.34 -12.02 12.77
N ASN A 282 -11.98 -13.11 13.21
CA ASN A 282 -11.31 -14.40 13.38
C ASN A 282 -11.06 -15.09 12.04
N ASP A 283 -10.22 -16.12 12.03
CA ASP A 283 -9.82 -16.80 10.78
C ASP A 283 -11.01 -17.48 10.06
N GLY A 284 -12.02 -17.96 10.81
CA GLY A 284 -13.25 -18.51 10.24
C GLY A 284 -14.10 -17.48 9.50
N GLN A 285 -14.20 -16.25 10.02
CA GLN A 285 -14.89 -15.14 9.36
C GLN A 285 -14.15 -14.71 8.08
N LEU A 286 -12.81 -14.71 8.09
CA LEU A 286 -12.01 -14.44 6.90
C LEU A 286 -12.25 -15.52 5.82
N ALA A 287 -12.30 -16.79 6.21
CA ALA A 287 -12.58 -17.90 5.31
C ALA A 287 -14.00 -17.81 4.70
N ASP A 288 -15.02 -17.52 5.51
CA ASP A 288 -16.41 -17.33 5.06
C ASP A 288 -16.53 -16.16 4.06
N GLN A 289 -15.83 -15.05 4.31
CA GLN A 289 -15.80 -13.94 3.37
C GLN A 289 -15.12 -14.30 2.05
N LEU A 290 -14.02 -15.06 2.11
CA LEU A 290 -13.34 -15.52 0.90
C LEU A 290 -14.26 -16.43 0.09
N GLN A 291 -14.92 -17.40 0.74
CA GLN A 291 -15.91 -18.25 0.08
C GLN A 291 -17.03 -17.44 -0.58
N LYS A 292 -17.64 -16.49 0.14
CA LYS A 292 -18.73 -15.65 -0.38
C LYS A 292 -18.33 -14.85 -1.63
N LEU A 293 -17.06 -14.48 -1.76
CA LEU A 293 -16.54 -13.81 -2.95
C LEU A 293 -16.36 -14.79 -4.09
N LEU A 294 -15.71 -15.93 -3.82
CA LEU A 294 -15.46 -16.96 -4.83
C LEU A 294 -16.76 -17.58 -5.37
N LYS A 295 -17.85 -17.60 -4.61
CA LYS A 295 -19.18 -18.04 -5.07
C LYS A 295 -19.81 -17.16 -6.16
N ARG A 296 -19.27 -15.97 -6.44
CA ARG A 296 -19.88 -14.98 -7.36
C ARG A 296 -19.62 -15.26 -8.84
N GLY A 297 -18.64 -16.09 -9.16
CA GLY A 297 -18.23 -16.35 -10.53
C GLY A 297 -17.18 -17.46 -10.63
N ARG A 298 -16.69 -17.70 -11.84
CA ARG A 298 -15.66 -18.69 -12.10
C ARG A 298 -14.31 -18.15 -11.63
N TYR A 299 -13.61 -18.93 -10.79
CA TYR A 299 -12.35 -18.48 -10.19
C TYR A 299 -11.14 -19.36 -10.52
N LEU A 300 -9.97 -18.73 -10.58
CA LEU A 300 -8.66 -19.40 -10.62
C LEU A 300 -7.82 -18.97 -9.41
N VAL A 301 -7.49 -19.93 -8.54
CA VAL A 301 -6.59 -19.69 -7.40
C VAL A 301 -5.27 -20.41 -7.63
N VAL A 302 -4.16 -19.67 -7.62
CA VAL A 302 -2.81 -20.25 -7.64
C VAL A 302 -2.28 -20.34 -6.21
N ILE A 303 -1.95 -21.55 -5.79
CA ILE A 303 -1.34 -21.82 -4.48
C ILE A 303 0.07 -22.35 -4.73
N ASP A 304 1.04 -21.50 -4.46
CA ASP A 304 2.44 -21.71 -4.82
C ASP A 304 3.19 -22.31 -3.62
N ASP A 305 3.94 -23.37 -3.88
CA ASP A 305 4.89 -24.06 -3.00
C ASP A 305 4.28 -24.70 -1.74
N ILE A 306 3.21 -25.50 -1.85
CA ILE A 306 2.65 -26.21 -0.68
C ILE A 306 3.61 -27.32 -0.19
N TRP A 307 3.91 -27.34 1.12
CA TRP A 307 4.86 -28.28 1.72
C TRP A 307 4.23 -29.52 2.36
N THR A 308 3.02 -29.43 2.93
CA THR A 308 2.42 -30.52 3.74
C THR A 308 0.93 -30.72 3.44
N LYS A 309 0.42 -31.92 3.71
CA LYS A 309 -1.02 -32.24 3.61
C LYS A 309 -1.85 -31.37 4.55
N GLY A 310 -1.36 -31.14 5.77
CA GLY A 310 -2.00 -30.24 6.74
C GLY A 310 -2.16 -28.80 6.24
N ALA A 311 -1.16 -28.27 5.52
CA ALA A 311 -1.26 -26.92 4.92
C ALA A 311 -2.37 -26.81 3.88
N TRP A 312 -2.61 -27.89 3.12
CA TRP A 312 -3.74 -27.98 2.22
C TRP A 312 -5.07 -28.11 2.98
N ASP A 313 -5.13 -28.97 4.01
CA ASP A 313 -6.32 -29.20 4.82
C ASP A 313 -6.84 -27.93 5.51
N ASP A 314 -5.93 -27.07 5.98
CA ASP A 314 -6.27 -25.81 6.64
C ASP A 314 -7.02 -24.82 5.73
N ILE A 315 -6.83 -24.91 4.40
CA ILE A 315 -7.36 -23.92 3.45
C ILE A 315 -8.34 -24.51 2.43
N LYS A 316 -8.37 -25.83 2.22
CA LYS A 316 -9.20 -26.47 1.19
C LYS A 316 -10.68 -26.11 1.30
N LEU A 317 -11.17 -25.98 2.55
CA LEU A 317 -12.57 -25.63 2.82
C LEU A 317 -12.91 -24.19 2.43
N CYS A 318 -11.93 -23.33 2.13
CA CYS A 318 -12.17 -21.95 1.70
C CYS A 318 -12.58 -21.84 0.23
N PHE A 319 -12.49 -22.92 -0.54
CA PHE A 319 -12.75 -22.93 -1.98
C PHE A 319 -14.09 -23.64 -2.26
N PRO A 320 -15.16 -22.89 -2.54
CA PRO A 320 -16.47 -23.48 -2.77
C PRO A 320 -16.53 -24.11 -4.16
N ASP A 321 -17.02 -25.35 -4.25
CA ASP A 321 -17.45 -25.90 -5.51
C ASP A 321 -18.89 -25.45 -5.79
N CYS A 322 -19.08 -24.76 -6.91
CA CYS A 322 -20.37 -24.24 -7.36
C CYS A 322 -20.69 -24.73 -8.77
N ASN A 323 -19.99 -25.76 -9.26
CA ASN A 323 -20.09 -26.26 -10.63
C ASN A 323 -19.84 -25.16 -11.69
N CYS A 324 -19.04 -24.15 -11.33
CA CYS A 324 -18.72 -22.99 -12.18
C CYS A 324 -17.41 -23.17 -12.95
N ARG A 325 -16.89 -24.39 -13.10
CA ARG A 325 -15.59 -24.69 -13.73
C ARG A 325 -14.42 -23.95 -13.10
N SER A 326 -14.47 -23.76 -11.78
CA SER A 326 -13.40 -23.12 -11.02
C SER A 326 -12.18 -24.04 -10.94
N ARG A 327 -10.99 -23.45 -10.83
CA ARG A 327 -9.72 -24.17 -10.85
C ARG A 327 -8.81 -23.72 -9.72
N ILE A 328 -8.09 -24.68 -9.14
CA ILE A 328 -6.98 -24.43 -8.24
C ILE A 328 -5.72 -24.95 -8.92
N LEU A 329 -4.75 -24.07 -9.16
CA LEU A 329 -3.44 -24.45 -9.67
C LEU A 329 -2.46 -24.49 -8.49
N MET A 330 -2.00 -25.68 -8.14
CA MET A 330 -1.08 -25.90 -7.03
C MET A 330 0.32 -26.22 -7.53
N THR A 331 1.35 -25.64 -6.91
CA THR A 331 2.75 -26.09 -7.11
C THR A 331 3.27 -26.70 -5.82
N THR A 332 4.01 -27.81 -5.92
CA THR A 332 4.63 -28.47 -4.75
C THR A 332 5.90 -29.23 -5.15
N ARG A 333 6.75 -29.50 -4.17
CA ARG A 333 7.89 -30.40 -4.32
C ARG A 333 7.54 -31.85 -3.97
N ASN A 334 6.44 -32.07 -3.27
CA ASN A 334 6.09 -33.36 -2.70
C ASN A 334 4.95 -34.01 -3.50
N MET A 335 5.26 -35.14 -4.14
CA MET A 335 4.29 -35.91 -4.92
C MET A 335 3.09 -36.34 -4.07
N GLU A 336 3.31 -36.78 -2.83
CA GLU A 336 2.22 -37.24 -1.97
C GLU A 336 1.23 -36.12 -1.61
N VAL A 337 1.71 -34.88 -1.50
CA VAL A 337 0.84 -33.72 -1.25
C VAL A 337 -0.01 -33.43 -2.47
N ALA A 338 0.59 -33.52 -3.66
CA ALA A 338 -0.13 -33.34 -4.92
C ALA A 338 -1.20 -34.41 -5.14
N GLU A 339 -0.86 -35.68 -4.95
CA GLU A 339 -1.81 -36.80 -5.05
C GLU A 339 -2.93 -36.66 -4.04
N TYR A 340 -2.62 -36.27 -2.80
CA TYR A 340 -3.62 -36.05 -1.76
C TYR A 340 -4.61 -34.91 -2.08
N ALA A 341 -4.12 -33.83 -2.70
CA ALA A 341 -4.96 -32.69 -3.07
C ALA A 341 -5.71 -32.89 -4.40
N SER A 342 -5.35 -33.91 -5.18
CA SER A 342 -5.86 -34.10 -6.54
C SER A 342 -7.32 -34.52 -6.56
N SER A 343 -8.09 -33.91 -7.45
CA SER A 343 -9.52 -34.16 -7.64
C SER A 343 -9.79 -35.20 -8.75
N GLY A 344 -9.00 -36.28 -8.79
CA GLY A 344 -9.19 -37.41 -9.73
C GLY A 344 -8.32 -37.39 -11.00
N ARG A 345 -7.42 -36.42 -11.18
CA ARG A 345 -6.40 -36.43 -12.25
C ARG A 345 -4.99 -36.52 -11.66
N PRO A 346 -4.06 -37.22 -12.33
CA PRO A 346 -2.70 -37.37 -11.84
C PRO A 346 -1.98 -36.00 -11.82
N PRO A 347 -1.16 -35.72 -10.79
CA PRO A 347 -0.31 -34.55 -10.78
C PRO A 347 0.63 -34.53 -11.98
N TYR A 348 0.88 -33.34 -12.54
CA TYR A 348 1.87 -33.17 -13.58
C TYR A 348 3.27 -33.13 -12.95
N GLN A 349 4.07 -34.14 -13.23
CA GLN A 349 5.48 -34.17 -12.87
C GLN A 349 6.31 -33.40 -13.91
N MET A 350 6.86 -32.27 -13.49
CA MET A 350 7.68 -31.42 -14.34
C MET A 350 8.99 -32.13 -14.70
N ARG A 351 9.24 -32.28 -16.00
CA ARG A 351 10.49 -32.85 -16.53
C ARG A 351 11.65 -31.86 -16.41
N LEU A 352 12.88 -32.38 -16.52
CA LEU A 352 14.07 -31.55 -16.70
C LEU A 352 14.15 -31.00 -18.14
N MET A 353 14.90 -29.91 -18.32
CA MET A 353 15.20 -29.39 -19.64
C MET A 353 16.07 -30.39 -20.40
N ASN A 354 15.79 -30.56 -21.69
CA ASN A 354 16.69 -31.30 -22.56
C ASN A 354 17.96 -30.46 -22.85
N PHE A 355 18.94 -31.07 -23.52
CA PHE A 355 20.20 -30.40 -23.84
C PHE A 355 20.00 -29.12 -24.67
N ASN A 356 19.15 -29.16 -25.69
CA ASN A 356 18.91 -28.02 -26.57
C ASN A 356 18.26 -26.86 -25.82
N GLU A 357 17.25 -27.15 -24.99
CA GLU A 357 16.61 -26.16 -24.11
C GLU A 357 17.63 -25.56 -23.12
N SER A 358 18.47 -26.41 -22.51
CA SER A 358 19.48 -25.99 -21.54
C SER A 358 20.53 -25.08 -22.16
N TRP A 359 21.03 -25.46 -23.34
CA TRP A 359 21.97 -24.64 -24.11
C TRP A 359 21.33 -23.35 -24.56
N SER A 360 20.08 -23.38 -25.05
CA SER A 360 19.36 -22.19 -25.47
C SER A 360 19.21 -21.18 -24.32
N LEU A 361 18.86 -21.66 -23.12
CA LEU A 361 18.75 -20.82 -21.92
C LEU A 361 20.12 -20.24 -21.50
N LEU A 362 21.18 -21.05 -21.50
CA LEU A 362 22.54 -20.57 -21.18
C LEU A 362 23.00 -19.53 -22.21
N HIS A 363 22.79 -19.84 -23.48
CA HIS A 363 23.19 -19.03 -24.61
C HIS A 363 22.47 -17.67 -24.57
N GLU A 364 21.16 -17.66 -24.38
CA GLU A 364 20.36 -16.44 -24.23
C GLU A 364 20.85 -15.57 -23.05
N LYS A 365 21.21 -16.19 -21.93
CA LYS A 365 21.61 -15.43 -20.73
C LYS A 365 23.03 -14.85 -20.81
N VAL A 366 23.95 -15.51 -21.52
CA VAL A 366 25.37 -15.10 -21.61
C VAL A 366 25.70 -14.37 -22.91
N PHE A 367 25.33 -14.94 -24.05
CA PHE A 367 25.79 -14.50 -25.37
C PHE A 367 24.89 -13.44 -26.01
N ALA A 368 23.63 -13.31 -25.59
CA ALA A 368 22.71 -12.33 -26.19
C ALA A 368 23.12 -10.87 -25.94
N LYS A 369 24.03 -10.62 -24.99
CA LYS A 369 24.47 -9.26 -24.61
C LYS A 369 25.83 -8.87 -25.19
N ASP A 370 26.67 -9.84 -25.56
CA ASP A 370 28.06 -9.62 -25.94
C ASP A 370 28.50 -10.65 -27.01
N CYS A 371 29.35 -10.24 -27.95
CA CYS A 371 29.91 -11.15 -28.95
C CYS A 371 31.06 -11.96 -28.36
N PHE A 372 30.96 -13.29 -28.36
CA PHE A 372 32.01 -14.23 -27.92
C PHE A 372 32.65 -14.94 -29.12
N PRO A 373 33.95 -15.29 -29.04
CA PRO A 373 34.58 -16.19 -30.01
C PRO A 373 33.93 -17.58 -30.03
N PRO A 374 33.98 -18.32 -31.16
CA PRO A 374 33.35 -19.64 -31.31
C PRO A 374 33.84 -20.70 -30.31
N GLU A 375 35.06 -20.55 -29.79
CA GLU A 375 35.66 -21.45 -28.80
C GLU A 375 34.83 -21.53 -27.50
N PHE A 376 34.12 -20.45 -27.15
CA PHE A 376 33.26 -20.39 -25.97
C PHE A 376 31.97 -21.20 -26.13
N ASP A 377 31.52 -21.47 -27.36
CA ASP A 377 30.33 -22.27 -27.61
C ASP A 377 30.55 -23.72 -27.18
N GLU A 378 31.72 -24.28 -27.46
CA GLU A 378 32.02 -25.66 -27.12
C GLU A 378 32.10 -25.83 -25.60
N VAL A 379 32.86 -24.96 -24.91
CA VAL A 379 32.93 -24.97 -23.44
C VAL A 379 31.56 -24.69 -22.82
N GLY A 380 30.79 -23.76 -23.39
CA GLY A 380 29.42 -23.44 -22.96
C GLY A 380 28.46 -24.63 -23.09
N LYS A 381 28.51 -25.37 -24.20
CA LYS A 381 27.73 -26.61 -24.39
C LYS A 381 28.11 -27.68 -23.37
N GLN A 382 29.40 -27.85 -23.10
CA GLN A 382 29.88 -28.76 -22.05
C GLN A 382 29.33 -28.38 -20.67
N ILE A 383 29.32 -27.09 -20.33
CA ILE A 383 28.75 -26.59 -19.08
C ILE A 383 27.24 -26.85 -19.03
N ALA A 384 26.49 -26.55 -20.10
CA ALA A 384 25.05 -26.76 -20.18
C ALA A 384 24.68 -28.24 -20.00
N LEU A 385 25.42 -29.15 -20.66
CA LEU A 385 25.26 -30.60 -20.51
C LEU A 385 25.47 -31.02 -19.05
N LYS A 386 26.52 -30.50 -18.41
CA LYS A 386 26.87 -30.84 -17.02
C LYS A 386 25.88 -30.26 -15.99
N CYS A 387 25.08 -29.25 -16.35
CA CYS A 387 24.00 -28.73 -15.51
C CYS A 387 22.77 -29.66 -15.45
N LYS A 388 22.74 -30.74 -16.24
CA LYS A 388 21.69 -31.78 -16.26
C LYS A 388 20.26 -31.24 -16.36
N GLY A 389 20.07 -30.15 -17.10
CA GLY A 389 18.74 -29.65 -17.42
C GLY A 389 18.00 -28.93 -16.29
N LEU A 390 18.67 -28.49 -15.22
CA LEU A 390 18.03 -27.74 -14.14
C LEU A 390 18.13 -26.21 -14.40
N PRO A 391 16.99 -25.51 -14.66
CA PRO A 391 16.99 -24.10 -15.02
C PRO A 391 17.73 -23.19 -14.03
N LEU A 392 17.50 -23.36 -12.73
CA LEU A 392 18.15 -22.51 -11.71
C LEU A 392 19.68 -22.62 -11.76
N THR A 393 20.20 -23.83 -11.91
CA THR A 393 21.65 -24.07 -12.03
C THR A 393 22.21 -23.37 -13.26
N ILE A 394 21.54 -23.52 -14.40
CA ILE A 394 21.93 -22.90 -15.67
C ILE A 394 21.96 -21.37 -15.54
N VAL A 395 20.92 -20.77 -14.95
CA VAL A 395 20.81 -19.31 -14.79
C VAL A 395 21.86 -18.74 -13.83
N VAL A 396 22.19 -19.47 -12.77
CA VAL A 396 23.24 -19.06 -11.81
C VAL A 396 24.63 -19.18 -12.42
N ILE A 397 24.91 -20.27 -13.15
CA ILE A 397 26.18 -20.45 -13.86
C ILE A 397 26.31 -19.42 -14.99
N ALA A 398 25.24 -19.14 -15.74
CA ALA A 398 25.21 -18.07 -16.73
C ALA A 398 25.58 -16.70 -16.12
N GLY A 399 25.03 -16.40 -14.93
CA GLY A 399 25.37 -15.18 -14.19
C GLY A 399 26.82 -15.12 -13.73
N LEU A 400 27.42 -16.26 -13.37
CA LEU A 400 28.85 -16.37 -13.08
C LEU A 400 29.70 -16.13 -14.34
N LEU A 401 29.42 -16.85 -15.43
CA LEU A 401 30.16 -16.75 -16.69
C LEU A 401 30.10 -15.34 -17.28
N SER A 402 28.95 -14.68 -17.18
CA SER A 402 28.77 -13.28 -17.59
C SER A 402 29.69 -12.31 -16.83
N LYS A 403 30.10 -12.64 -15.61
CA LYS A 403 31.05 -11.83 -14.82
C LYS A 403 32.50 -12.20 -15.03
N ILE A 404 32.79 -13.45 -15.38
CA ILE A 404 34.11 -13.90 -15.83
C ILE A 404 34.45 -13.22 -17.17
N GLY A 405 33.47 -13.06 -18.05
CA GLY A 405 33.67 -12.44 -19.35
C GLY A 405 34.42 -13.37 -20.30
N LYS A 406 35.36 -12.83 -21.09
CA LYS A 406 36.06 -13.53 -22.18
C LYS A 406 37.35 -14.23 -21.76
N ALA A 407 37.42 -14.72 -20.52
CA ALA A 407 38.56 -15.50 -20.02
C ALA A 407 38.29 -17.00 -20.22
N LEU A 408 38.81 -17.58 -21.30
CA LEU A 408 38.53 -18.96 -21.71
C LEU A 408 39.04 -19.99 -20.68
N ASP A 409 40.21 -19.75 -20.10
CA ASP A 409 40.82 -20.55 -19.05
C ASP A 409 39.95 -20.64 -17.78
N GLU A 410 39.31 -19.54 -17.39
CA GLU A 410 38.35 -19.54 -16.28
C GLU A 410 37.06 -20.29 -16.65
N TRP A 411 36.59 -20.23 -17.90
CA TRP A 411 35.45 -21.03 -18.36
C TRP A 411 35.76 -22.54 -18.33
N GLU A 412 36.95 -22.94 -18.76
CA GLU A 412 37.42 -24.32 -18.69
C GLU A 412 37.53 -24.81 -17.24
N SER A 413 38.05 -23.95 -16.34
CA SER A 413 38.07 -24.23 -14.91
C SER A 413 36.67 -24.42 -14.32
N VAL A 414 35.70 -23.58 -14.70
CA VAL A 414 34.29 -23.76 -14.31
C VAL A 414 33.77 -25.09 -14.85
N ALA A 415 33.99 -25.39 -16.13
CA ALA A 415 33.56 -26.64 -16.74
C ALA A 415 34.15 -27.87 -16.03
N ALA A 416 35.42 -27.82 -15.62
CA ALA A 416 36.11 -28.88 -14.88
C ALA A 416 35.51 -29.08 -13.48
N ASN A 417 35.24 -27.99 -12.77
CA ASN A 417 34.67 -28.00 -11.42
C ASN A 417 33.19 -28.42 -11.40
N VAL A 418 32.44 -28.24 -12.49
CA VAL A 418 31.10 -28.81 -12.61
C VAL A 418 31.17 -30.33 -12.84
N SER A 419 32.23 -30.85 -13.50
CA SER A 419 32.39 -32.29 -13.76
C SER A 419 32.86 -33.14 -12.57
N SER A 420 33.60 -32.59 -11.60
CA SER A 420 34.12 -33.39 -10.46
C SER A 420 33.03 -33.77 -9.43
N VAL A 421 31.75 -33.63 -9.76
CA VAL A 421 30.63 -33.53 -8.81
C VAL A 421 29.57 -34.61 -9.05
N VAL A 422 30.00 -35.84 -9.28
CA VAL A 422 29.09 -36.98 -9.45
C VAL A 422 28.63 -37.48 -8.07
N SER A 423 27.44 -37.04 -7.63
CA SER A 423 26.65 -37.72 -6.60
C SER A 423 25.49 -38.46 -7.28
N THR A 424 24.82 -39.43 -6.65
CA THR A 424 23.59 -40.02 -7.20
C THR A 424 22.35 -39.15 -6.96
N ASP A 425 22.44 -38.18 -6.04
CA ASP A 425 21.33 -37.29 -5.65
C ASP A 425 21.38 -35.95 -6.41
N LEU A 426 20.31 -35.65 -7.16
CA LEU A 426 20.15 -34.43 -7.97
C LEU A 426 20.09 -33.14 -7.15
N ASP A 427 19.50 -33.16 -5.94
CA ASP A 427 19.42 -31.98 -5.07
C ASP A 427 20.81 -31.67 -4.48
N VAL A 428 21.57 -32.71 -4.12
CA VAL A 428 22.96 -32.55 -3.66
C VAL A 428 23.86 -32.03 -4.77
N GLN A 429 23.69 -32.51 -6.01
CA GLN A 429 24.39 -31.98 -7.17
C GLN A 429 24.06 -30.50 -7.40
N CYS A 430 22.76 -30.15 -7.41
CA CYS A 430 22.30 -28.76 -7.56
C CYS A 430 22.97 -27.83 -6.54
N MET A 431 22.92 -28.18 -5.25
CA MET A 431 23.53 -27.39 -4.18
C MET A 431 25.03 -27.21 -4.35
N ARG A 432 25.74 -28.24 -4.84
CA ARG A 432 27.19 -28.16 -5.08
C ARG A 432 27.53 -27.28 -6.28
N VAL A 433 26.77 -27.35 -7.38
CA VAL A 433 26.98 -26.48 -8.54
C VAL A 433 26.67 -25.02 -8.19
N LEU A 434 25.61 -24.76 -7.43
CA LEU A 434 25.30 -23.41 -6.92
C LEU A 434 26.41 -22.87 -6.00
N ALA A 435 27.04 -23.73 -5.18
CA ALA A 435 28.16 -23.35 -4.33
C ALA A 435 29.37 -22.84 -5.11
N LEU A 436 29.57 -23.27 -6.36
CA LEU A 436 30.64 -22.73 -7.22
C LEU A 436 30.48 -21.22 -7.40
N SER A 437 29.25 -20.74 -7.65
CA SER A 437 29.00 -19.30 -7.81
C SER A 437 29.29 -18.51 -6.54
N TYR A 438 29.07 -19.09 -5.36
CA TYR A 438 29.45 -18.49 -4.08
C TYR A 438 30.98 -18.46 -3.89
N HIS A 439 31.70 -19.55 -4.21
CA HIS A 439 33.15 -19.60 -4.08
C HIS A 439 33.86 -18.61 -5.01
N HIS A 440 33.29 -18.31 -6.18
CA HIS A 440 33.80 -17.29 -7.10
C HIS A 440 33.38 -15.85 -6.73
N LEU A 441 32.70 -15.64 -5.60
CA LEU A 441 32.42 -14.28 -5.12
C LEU A 441 33.66 -13.62 -4.50
N PRO A 442 33.94 -12.35 -4.82
CA PRO A 442 34.87 -11.52 -4.06
C PRO A 442 34.51 -11.48 -2.56
N HIS A 443 35.52 -11.33 -1.71
CA HIS A 443 35.36 -11.40 -0.24
C HIS A 443 34.25 -10.47 0.31
N HIS A 444 34.16 -9.23 -0.19
CA HIS A 444 33.14 -8.27 0.26
C HIS A 444 31.72 -8.67 -0.19
N LEU A 445 31.56 -9.34 -1.34
CA LEU A 445 30.26 -9.85 -1.82
C LEU A 445 29.84 -11.11 -1.08
N ARG A 446 30.80 -11.96 -0.63
CA ARG A 446 30.48 -13.12 0.23
C ARG A 446 29.78 -12.67 1.51
N ALA A 447 30.31 -11.64 2.19
CA ALA A 447 29.67 -11.10 3.38
C ALA A 447 28.27 -10.51 3.09
N CYS A 448 28.09 -9.83 1.95
CA CYS A 448 26.78 -9.32 1.51
C CYS A 448 25.77 -10.46 1.26
N PHE A 449 26.20 -11.51 0.55
CA PHE A 449 25.41 -12.71 0.26
C PHE A 449 24.98 -13.41 1.54
N LEU A 450 25.92 -13.76 2.41
CA LEU A 450 25.64 -14.44 3.68
C LEU A 450 24.77 -13.60 4.62
N TYR A 451 24.75 -12.28 4.46
CA TYR A 451 23.88 -11.41 5.25
C TYR A 451 22.39 -11.67 5.01
N PHE A 452 22.02 -12.18 3.83
CA PHE A 452 20.63 -12.50 3.52
C PHE A 452 20.07 -13.63 4.39
N ALA A 453 20.92 -14.52 4.91
CA ALA A 453 20.52 -15.58 5.84
C ALA A 453 19.83 -15.05 7.12
N LEU A 454 20.04 -13.78 7.48
CA LEU A 454 19.38 -13.15 8.63
C LEU A 454 17.92 -12.79 8.37
N PHE A 455 17.45 -12.78 7.12
CA PHE A 455 16.07 -12.43 6.80
C PHE A 455 15.17 -13.68 6.81
N PRO A 456 13.93 -13.54 7.28
CA PRO A 456 12.94 -14.62 7.21
C PRO A 456 12.61 -14.96 5.75
N GLU A 457 12.21 -16.21 5.54
CA GLU A 457 11.79 -16.74 4.24
C GLU A 457 10.61 -15.94 3.65
N ASP A 458 10.59 -15.80 2.32
CA ASP A 458 9.55 -15.15 1.50
C ASP A 458 9.13 -13.72 1.87
N LYS A 459 9.81 -13.06 2.83
CA LYS A 459 9.58 -11.65 3.13
C LYS A 459 10.33 -10.76 2.15
N LEU A 460 9.61 -9.76 1.63
CA LEU A 460 10.18 -8.72 0.78
C LEU A 460 11.33 -7.98 1.51
N ILE A 461 12.54 -8.05 0.94
CA ILE A 461 13.70 -7.33 1.48
C ILE A 461 13.80 -5.97 0.80
N PHE A 462 13.47 -4.90 1.52
CA PHE A 462 13.56 -3.54 0.98
C PHE A 462 15.03 -3.09 0.84
N VAL A 463 15.44 -2.73 -0.38
CA VAL A 463 16.82 -2.34 -0.70
C VAL A 463 17.30 -1.16 0.15
N ASN A 464 16.46 -0.15 0.37
CA ASN A 464 16.81 1.00 1.21
C ASN A 464 17.13 0.60 2.67
N LYS A 465 16.51 -0.48 3.18
CA LYS A 465 16.81 -1.01 4.51
C LYS A 465 18.11 -1.82 4.47
N LEU A 466 18.23 -2.73 3.50
CA LEU A 466 19.41 -3.57 3.31
C LEU A 466 20.70 -2.74 3.17
N VAL A 467 20.67 -1.69 2.34
CA VAL A 467 21.81 -0.79 2.13
C VAL A 467 22.26 -0.11 3.43
N LYS A 468 21.33 0.37 4.26
CA LYS A 468 21.65 0.96 5.57
C LYS A 468 22.23 -0.07 6.53
N LEU A 469 21.70 -1.29 6.49
CA LEU A 469 22.24 -2.41 7.26
C LEU A 469 23.68 -2.72 6.78
N TRP A 470 23.95 -2.94 5.50
CA TRP A 470 25.32 -3.22 5.06
C TRP A 470 26.29 -2.08 5.36
N ALA A 471 25.88 -0.82 5.16
CA ALA A 471 26.71 0.35 5.48
C ALA A 471 27.13 0.36 6.96
N ALA A 472 26.22 0.05 7.88
CA ALA A 472 26.54 0.02 9.30
C ALA A 472 27.43 -1.19 9.69
N GLU A 473 27.62 -2.22 8.84
CA GLU A 473 28.24 -3.50 9.25
C GLU A 473 29.76 -3.34 9.26
N GLY A 474 30.25 -2.40 8.44
CA GLY A 474 31.67 -2.10 8.31
C GLY A 474 32.46 -3.16 7.54
N PHE A 475 31.81 -4.13 6.88
CA PHE A 475 32.50 -5.11 6.02
C PHE A 475 32.63 -4.67 4.56
N LEU A 476 32.01 -3.56 4.17
CA LEU A 476 32.12 -3.03 2.81
C LEU A 476 33.49 -2.38 2.63
N LYS A 477 34.19 -2.73 1.55
CA LYS A 477 35.42 -2.04 1.15
C LYS A 477 35.04 -0.74 0.44
N VAL A 478 35.35 0.39 1.06
CA VAL A 478 34.95 1.72 0.56
C VAL A 478 36.13 2.34 -0.17
N ASP A 479 35.97 2.62 -1.47
CA ASP A 479 36.90 3.47 -2.22
C ASP A 479 36.77 4.91 -1.72
N GLU A 480 37.88 5.67 -1.66
CA GLU A 480 37.90 7.05 -1.14
C GLU A 480 36.88 7.99 -1.83
N MET A 481 36.54 7.71 -3.09
CA MET A 481 35.62 8.53 -3.89
C MET A 481 34.13 8.14 -3.77
N LYS A 482 33.77 7.04 -3.11
CA LYS A 482 32.39 6.50 -3.09
C LYS A 482 31.84 6.44 -1.66
N SER A 483 30.53 6.72 -1.52
CA SER A 483 29.85 6.54 -0.23
C SER A 483 29.57 5.07 0.07
N MET A 484 29.47 4.70 1.36
CA MET A 484 29.14 3.33 1.78
C MET A 484 27.82 2.83 1.18
N GLU A 485 26.82 3.71 1.07
CA GLU A 485 25.53 3.42 0.46
C GLU A 485 25.62 3.21 -1.07
N GLN A 486 26.59 3.83 -1.74
CA GLN A 486 26.85 3.60 -3.16
C GLN A 486 27.53 2.23 -3.36
N VAL A 487 28.55 1.92 -2.56
CA VAL A 487 29.21 0.61 -2.57
C VAL A 487 28.21 -0.50 -2.28
N ALA A 488 27.37 -0.35 -1.25
CA ALA A 488 26.33 -1.33 -0.92
C ALA A 488 25.34 -1.57 -2.07
N LYS A 489 24.94 -0.52 -2.79
CA LYS A 489 24.05 -0.65 -3.96
C LYS A 489 24.74 -1.34 -5.13
N GLN A 490 26.03 -1.06 -5.35
CA GLN A 490 26.82 -1.74 -6.37
C GLN A 490 26.98 -3.21 -6.02
N SER A 491 27.31 -3.55 -4.77
CA SER A 491 27.38 -4.93 -4.30
C SER A 491 26.07 -5.68 -4.48
N LEU A 492 24.92 -5.03 -4.22
CA LEU A 492 23.61 -5.63 -4.49
C LEU A 492 23.41 -5.86 -5.99
N LYS A 493 23.76 -4.89 -6.83
CA LYS A 493 23.67 -5.01 -8.30
C LYS A 493 24.53 -6.18 -8.78
N ASP A 494 25.75 -6.33 -8.27
CA ASP A 494 26.64 -7.43 -8.66
C ASP A 494 26.08 -8.81 -8.27
N LEU A 495 25.42 -8.93 -7.11
CA LEU A 495 24.71 -10.16 -6.72
C LEU A 495 23.50 -10.46 -7.61
N VAL A 496 22.79 -9.41 -8.06
CA VAL A 496 21.67 -9.54 -9.01
C VAL A 496 22.16 -9.95 -10.39
N ASP A 497 23.22 -9.32 -10.89
CA ASP A 497 23.81 -9.64 -12.19
C ASP A 497 24.36 -11.09 -12.23
N ARG A 498 24.73 -11.65 -11.07
CA ARG A 498 25.14 -13.06 -10.90
C ARG A 498 23.97 -14.02 -10.68
N SER A 499 22.73 -13.54 -10.78
CA SER A 499 21.51 -14.33 -10.54
C SER A 499 21.39 -14.95 -9.14
N LEU A 500 22.16 -14.48 -8.15
CA LEU A 500 22.09 -14.98 -6.76
C LEU A 500 20.98 -14.29 -5.95
N VAL A 501 20.56 -13.11 -6.39
CA VAL A 501 19.49 -12.30 -5.79
C VAL A 501 18.58 -11.83 -6.93
N PHE A 502 17.27 -11.94 -6.77
CA PHE A 502 16.33 -11.48 -7.79
C PHE A 502 15.60 -10.20 -7.38
N ILE A 503 15.19 -9.43 -8.39
CA ILE A 503 14.43 -8.21 -8.21
C ILE A 503 12.95 -8.57 -8.03
N GLN A 504 12.38 -8.24 -6.87
CA GLN A 504 10.96 -8.46 -6.61
C GLN A 504 10.11 -7.25 -6.97
N ARG A 505 10.66 -6.03 -6.79
CA ARG A 505 9.97 -4.78 -7.10
C ARG A 505 10.97 -3.72 -7.55
N VAL A 506 10.62 -2.99 -8.61
CA VAL A 506 11.29 -1.73 -8.97
C VAL A 506 10.50 -0.51 -8.54
N SER A 507 11.21 0.59 -8.46
CA SER A 507 10.69 1.93 -8.30
C SER A 507 9.95 2.32 -9.58
N SER A 508 8.67 2.69 -9.44
CA SER A 508 7.89 3.23 -10.56
C SER A 508 8.49 4.53 -11.13
N PHE A 509 9.32 5.23 -10.34
CA PHE A 509 9.93 6.51 -10.69
C PHE A 509 11.19 6.35 -11.55
N ASP A 510 12.27 5.77 -11.01
CA ASP A 510 13.59 5.72 -11.64
C ASP A 510 13.99 4.31 -12.10
N GLY A 511 13.06 3.35 -12.11
CA GLY A 511 13.35 1.95 -12.46
C GLY A 511 14.27 1.22 -11.45
N LYS A 512 14.77 1.91 -10.41
CA LYS A 512 15.71 1.34 -9.45
C LYS A 512 15.09 0.24 -8.60
N ILE A 513 15.90 -0.72 -8.20
CA ILE A 513 15.50 -1.83 -7.34
C ILE A 513 14.95 -1.31 -6.01
N LYS A 514 13.70 -1.64 -5.71
CA LYS A 514 12.99 -1.24 -4.49
C LYS A 514 12.95 -2.37 -3.46
N ALA A 515 12.72 -3.60 -3.92
CA ALA A 515 12.77 -4.80 -3.11
C ALA A 515 13.42 -5.95 -3.89
N CYS A 516 14.13 -6.81 -3.18
CA CYS A 516 14.80 -7.98 -3.71
C CYS A 516 14.47 -9.21 -2.83
N GLY A 517 14.74 -10.39 -3.37
CA GLY A 517 14.59 -11.67 -2.68
C GLY A 517 15.66 -12.67 -3.11
N MET A 518 15.70 -13.81 -2.44
CA MET A 518 16.55 -14.95 -2.80
C MET A 518 15.67 -16.15 -3.11
N HIS A 519 16.10 -16.96 -4.07
CA HIS A 519 15.40 -18.20 -4.39
C HIS A 519 15.61 -19.16 -3.21
N ASP A 520 14.60 -19.93 -2.84
CA ASP A 520 14.63 -20.85 -1.69
C ASP A 520 15.88 -21.77 -1.66
N VAL A 521 16.28 -22.37 -2.78
CA VAL A 521 17.50 -23.21 -2.92
C VAL A 521 18.77 -22.37 -2.70
N ILE A 522 18.84 -21.14 -3.22
CA ILE A 522 19.99 -20.24 -3.01
C ILE A 522 20.02 -19.76 -1.55
N ARG A 523 18.87 -19.56 -0.93
CA ARG A 523 18.75 -19.23 0.49
C ARG A 523 19.25 -20.39 1.37
N GLU A 524 18.94 -21.63 1.02
CA GLU A 524 19.47 -22.81 1.72
C GLU A 524 21.00 -22.91 1.59
N LEU A 525 21.54 -22.65 0.39
CA LEU A 525 22.99 -22.53 0.19
C LEU A 525 23.58 -21.42 1.08
N CYS A 526 22.95 -20.26 1.11
CA CYS A 526 23.36 -19.13 1.94
C CYS A 526 23.36 -19.49 3.43
N LEU A 527 22.34 -20.18 3.92
CA LEU A 527 22.26 -20.63 5.32
C LEU A 527 23.34 -21.67 5.63
N ARG A 528 23.55 -22.65 4.74
CA ARG A 528 24.58 -23.67 4.87
C ARG A 528 25.98 -23.06 4.97
N GLU A 529 26.33 -22.18 4.03
CA GLU A 529 27.65 -21.53 4.02
C GLU A 529 27.82 -20.57 5.19
N ALA A 530 26.76 -19.85 5.60
CA ALA A 530 26.83 -18.95 6.74
C ALA A 530 27.02 -19.72 8.06
N ARG A 531 26.40 -20.89 8.22
CA ARG A 531 26.60 -21.80 9.37
C ARG A 531 28.00 -22.40 9.37
N LYS A 532 28.50 -22.84 8.21
CA LYS A 532 29.84 -23.45 8.06
C LYS A 532 30.97 -22.55 8.58
N ILE A 533 30.87 -21.25 8.34
CA ILE A 533 31.89 -20.28 8.80
C ILE A 533 31.47 -19.50 10.06
N ASN A 534 30.39 -19.90 10.73
CA ASN A 534 29.81 -19.21 11.89
C ASN A 534 29.52 -17.70 11.66
N PHE A 535 29.15 -17.31 10.44
CA PHE A 535 28.84 -15.93 10.07
C PHE A 535 27.54 -15.43 10.70
N VAL A 536 26.53 -16.31 10.79
CA VAL A 536 25.19 -16.02 11.36
C VAL A 536 24.72 -17.14 12.27
N ASN A 537 23.88 -16.78 13.23
CA ASN A 537 23.07 -17.68 14.02
C ASN A 537 21.60 -17.28 13.89
N VAL A 538 20.77 -18.18 13.36
CA VAL A 538 19.33 -17.96 13.17
C VAL A 538 18.59 -18.82 14.17
N ILE A 539 17.89 -18.17 15.09
CA ILE A 539 17.09 -18.81 16.14
C ILE A 539 15.63 -18.76 15.71
N MET A 540 15.01 -19.94 15.58
CA MET A 540 13.59 -20.13 15.21
C MET A 540 12.82 -20.84 16.33
N ASP A 541 11.50 -20.67 16.37
CA ASP A 541 10.61 -21.12 17.45
C ASP A 541 10.65 -22.65 17.68
N ASN A 542 10.81 -23.46 16.63
CA ASN A 542 10.66 -24.92 16.68
C ASN A 542 11.96 -25.70 17.01
N GLN A 543 13.06 -25.04 17.37
CA GLN A 543 14.34 -25.72 17.62
C GLN A 543 14.74 -25.71 19.11
N ASN A 544 15.05 -26.90 19.64
CA ASN A 544 15.45 -27.10 21.04
C ASN A 544 16.66 -26.23 21.43
N PRO A 545 16.53 -25.31 22.43
CA PRO A 545 17.57 -24.35 22.81
C PRO A 545 18.89 -24.99 23.26
N THR A 546 18.82 -26.19 23.84
CA THR A 546 19.94 -26.88 24.49
C THR A 546 20.94 -27.51 23.52
N LYS A 547 20.54 -27.84 22.27
CA LYS A 547 21.48 -28.37 21.26
C LYS A 547 22.30 -27.26 20.57
N GLN A 548 21.78 -26.04 20.50
CA GLN A 548 22.50 -24.91 19.90
C GLN A 548 23.54 -24.32 20.87
N ALA A 549 23.20 -24.15 22.15
CA ALA A 549 24.06 -23.47 23.13
C ALA A 549 25.49 -24.03 23.28
N ARG A 550 25.71 -25.31 22.96
CA ARG A 550 26.99 -26.01 23.17
C ARG A 550 28.05 -25.79 22.07
N HIS A 551 27.73 -25.09 20.97
CA HIS A 551 28.67 -24.82 19.87
C HIS A 551 29.21 -23.38 19.83
N PHE A 552 28.87 -22.53 20.80
CA PHE A 552 29.11 -21.08 20.71
C PHE A 552 30.28 -20.60 21.57
N SER A 553 31.50 -20.80 21.06
CA SER A 553 32.74 -20.34 21.70
C SER A 553 33.50 -19.27 20.89
N THR A 554 33.02 -18.88 19.70
CA THR A 554 33.77 -17.98 18.81
C THR A 554 33.29 -16.53 18.84
N LYS A 555 34.27 -15.60 18.91
CA LYS A 555 34.07 -14.14 18.87
C LYS A 555 33.44 -13.72 17.52
N ARG A 556 32.48 -12.78 17.54
CA ARG A 556 31.89 -12.05 16.37
C ARG A 556 30.76 -12.71 15.57
N VAL A 557 29.78 -13.35 16.22
CA VAL A 557 28.60 -13.91 15.53
C VAL A 557 27.51 -12.85 15.29
N ARG A 558 26.79 -12.93 14.16
CA ARG A 558 25.57 -12.13 13.87
C ARG A 558 24.33 -12.95 14.18
N ILE A 559 23.35 -12.38 14.85
CA ILE A 559 22.23 -13.16 15.39
C ILE A 559 20.91 -12.63 14.84
N SER A 560 20.09 -13.53 14.31
CA SER A 560 18.71 -13.25 13.93
C SER A 560 17.79 -14.06 14.83
N ILE A 561 16.94 -13.38 15.59
CA ILE A 561 15.88 -14.03 16.38
C ILE A 561 14.56 -13.80 15.64
N GLN A 562 13.95 -14.89 15.20
CA GLN A 562 12.67 -14.92 14.50
C GLN A 562 11.70 -15.70 15.38
N SER A 563 10.83 -14.98 16.09
CA SER A 563 9.87 -15.59 17.01
C SER A 563 8.55 -14.86 16.97
N LYS A 564 7.45 -15.61 17.03
CA LYS A 564 6.09 -15.08 17.19
C LYS A 564 5.68 -14.96 18.66
N GLN A 565 6.44 -15.55 19.60
CA GLN A 565 6.07 -15.65 21.02
C GLN A 565 7.04 -14.88 21.92
N LEU A 566 6.51 -13.84 22.58
CA LEU A 566 7.24 -12.90 23.45
C LEU A 566 8.11 -13.58 24.53
N LYS A 567 7.56 -14.59 25.22
CA LYS A 567 8.23 -15.29 26.32
C LYS A 567 9.47 -16.06 25.88
N ILE A 568 9.54 -16.47 24.61
CA ILE A 568 10.69 -17.18 24.04
C ILE A 568 11.80 -16.18 23.73
N VAL A 569 11.48 -14.96 23.31
CA VAL A 569 12.46 -13.92 22.96
C VAL A 569 13.28 -13.47 24.17
N ASP A 570 12.65 -13.19 25.31
CA ASP A 570 13.37 -12.77 26.52
C ASP A 570 14.35 -13.85 27.02
N ASN A 571 13.91 -15.13 27.01
CA ASN A 571 14.76 -16.27 27.35
C ASN A 571 15.88 -16.53 26.34
N ARG A 572 15.69 -16.21 25.05
CA ARG A 572 16.71 -16.40 24.00
C ARG A 572 17.68 -15.23 23.93
N LEU A 573 17.23 -14.00 24.22
CA LEU A 573 18.08 -12.81 24.33
C LEU A 573 19.06 -12.97 25.49
N SER A 574 18.59 -13.40 26.67
CA SER A 574 19.45 -13.62 27.85
C SER A 574 20.56 -14.66 27.62
N MET A 575 20.31 -15.68 26.79
CA MET A 575 21.31 -16.68 26.39
C MET A 575 22.37 -16.15 25.41
N VAL A 576 22.04 -15.12 24.63
CA VAL A 576 22.89 -14.55 23.58
C VAL A 576 23.81 -13.44 24.12
N CYS A 577 23.38 -12.74 25.18
CA CYS A 577 24.08 -11.61 25.81
C CYS A 577 25.48 -11.93 26.39
N ASN A 578 25.81 -13.20 26.64
CA ASN A 578 27.08 -13.59 27.28
C ASN A 578 28.27 -13.70 26.30
N ASN A 579 28.06 -13.45 24.99
CA ASN A 579 29.08 -13.59 23.95
C ASN A 579 29.28 -12.30 23.16
N ASP A 580 30.53 -12.01 22.75
CA ASP A 580 31.00 -10.90 21.89
C ASP A 580 30.28 -10.85 20.51
N SER A 581 28.99 -10.52 20.50
CA SER A 581 28.12 -10.56 19.32
C SER A 581 28.23 -9.27 18.52
N CYS A 582 28.43 -9.37 17.20
CA CYS A 582 28.68 -8.20 16.35
C CYS A 582 27.40 -7.46 15.90
N SER A 583 26.25 -8.13 15.84
CA SER A 583 24.97 -7.52 15.44
C SER A 583 23.79 -8.42 15.78
N ILE A 584 22.68 -7.86 16.26
CA ILE A 584 21.42 -8.61 16.47
C ILE A 584 20.31 -7.97 15.61
N LEU A 585 19.61 -8.80 14.84
CA LEU A 585 18.38 -8.45 14.14
C LEU A 585 17.21 -9.15 14.83
N LEU A 586 16.36 -8.37 15.49
CA LEU A 586 15.15 -8.85 16.14
C LEU A 586 13.95 -8.57 15.22
N PHE A 587 13.18 -9.63 14.95
CA PHE A 587 11.89 -9.55 14.27
C PHE A 587 10.82 -9.97 15.26
N VAL A 588 10.41 -9.04 16.13
CA VAL A 588 9.41 -9.27 17.18
C VAL A 588 8.36 -8.18 17.12
N ASP A 589 7.10 -8.58 17.23
CA ASP A 589 5.97 -7.68 17.45
C ASP A 589 5.69 -7.69 18.96
N ASP A 590 5.95 -6.55 19.60
CA ASP A 590 5.87 -6.26 21.04
C ASP A 590 7.03 -6.80 21.91
N LEU A 591 7.40 -6.12 23.00
CA LEU A 591 8.37 -6.58 24.02
C LEU A 591 8.15 -5.75 25.30
N SER A 592 7.90 -6.44 26.41
CA SER A 592 7.84 -5.85 27.76
C SER A 592 9.22 -6.01 28.42
N THR A 593 9.79 -4.92 28.91
CA THR A 593 11.17 -4.84 29.44
C THR A 593 11.49 -5.78 30.62
N SER A 594 12.70 -6.37 30.68
CA SER A 594 13.75 -5.94 31.64
C SER A 594 15.14 -6.60 31.42
N ARG A 595 16.18 -5.81 31.74
CA ARG A 595 17.64 -6.05 31.97
C ARG A 595 18.57 -6.59 30.85
N MET A 596 19.66 -5.82 30.69
CA MET A 596 21.01 -6.14 30.17
C MET A 596 21.25 -6.12 28.65
N MET A 597 22.40 -5.53 28.24
CA MET A 597 23.26 -5.91 27.09
C MET A 597 24.51 -5.00 27.03
N GLN A 598 25.72 -5.58 26.90
CA GLN A 598 26.96 -4.88 26.49
C GLN A 598 27.37 -5.33 25.08
N ALA A 599 28.00 -4.41 24.32
CA ALA A 599 28.70 -4.62 23.03
C ALA A 599 27.90 -4.84 21.72
N LEU A 600 26.66 -4.34 21.60
CA LEU A 600 25.86 -4.53 20.37
C LEU A 600 25.93 -3.38 19.36
N LYS A 601 26.13 -3.70 18.07
CA LYS A 601 26.18 -2.71 16.98
C LYS A 601 24.82 -2.39 16.35
N ARG A 602 23.74 -3.16 16.62
CA ARG A 602 22.40 -2.95 16.00
C ARG A 602 21.19 -3.41 16.81
N PHE A 603 20.05 -2.74 16.61
CA PHE A 603 18.75 -3.15 17.17
C PHE A 603 17.53 -2.78 16.31
N LYS A 604 16.48 -3.62 16.35
CA LYS A 604 15.09 -3.25 16.02
C LYS A 604 14.13 -3.74 17.12
N LEU A 605 13.32 -2.87 17.72
CA LEU A 605 12.39 -3.25 18.82
C LEU A 605 11.02 -2.58 18.66
N THR A 606 9.97 -3.21 19.19
CA THR A 606 8.67 -2.57 19.42
C THR A 606 8.43 -2.49 20.92
N LEU A 607 8.18 -1.29 21.47
CA LEU A 607 8.18 -1.06 22.92
C LEU A 607 7.06 -0.08 23.33
N SER A 608 6.65 -0.15 24.59
CA SER A 608 5.72 0.81 25.22
C SER A 608 6.38 2.11 25.70
N ALA A 609 7.72 2.16 25.76
CA ALA A 609 8.51 3.33 26.12
C ALA A 609 9.93 3.26 25.53
N PHE A 610 10.66 4.38 25.51
CA PHE A 610 12.09 4.37 25.16
C PHE A 610 12.90 3.75 26.32
N PRO A 611 13.66 2.67 26.09
CA PRO A 611 14.38 1.98 27.16
C PRO A 611 15.71 2.68 27.43
N SER A 612 15.98 3.02 28.70
CA SER A 612 17.19 3.73 29.12
C SER A 612 18.47 2.95 28.81
N CYS A 613 18.46 1.62 28.89
CA CYS A 613 19.64 0.77 28.65
C CYS A 613 20.22 0.87 27.23
N ILE A 614 19.46 1.36 26.24
CA ILE A 614 19.97 1.51 24.86
C ILE A 614 21.14 2.49 24.80
N VAL A 615 21.15 3.52 25.65
CA VAL A 615 22.18 4.56 25.65
C VAL A 615 23.54 4.07 26.16
N GLU A 616 23.58 2.87 26.76
CA GLU A 616 24.81 2.20 27.21
C GLU A 616 25.52 1.46 26.07
N LEU A 617 24.86 1.29 24.91
CA LEU A 617 25.39 0.57 23.75
C LEU A 617 26.32 1.45 22.90
N PHE A 618 27.48 1.82 23.43
CA PHE A 618 28.38 2.79 22.80
C PHE A 618 28.75 2.47 21.34
N HIS A 619 28.93 1.19 20.97
CA HIS A 619 29.29 0.76 19.61
C HIS A 619 28.10 0.65 18.63
N LEU A 620 26.89 1.06 19.04
CA LEU A 620 25.68 0.98 18.23
C LEU A 620 25.81 1.88 16.98
N ARG A 621 25.61 1.29 15.79
CA ARG A 621 25.65 2.00 14.50
C ARG A 621 24.28 2.10 13.83
N TYR A 622 23.34 1.21 14.17
CA TYR A 622 21.99 1.20 13.60
C TYR A 622 20.94 0.91 14.70
N LEU A 623 19.98 1.81 14.87
CA LEU A 623 18.87 1.65 15.81
C LEU A 623 17.53 1.91 15.12
N ALA A 624 16.59 0.98 15.24
CA ALA A 624 15.23 1.14 14.72
C ALA A 624 14.16 0.76 15.75
N LEU A 625 13.51 1.74 16.37
CA LEU A 625 12.49 1.54 17.39
C LEU A 625 11.09 1.82 16.84
N SER A 626 10.13 1.00 17.23
CA SER A 626 8.71 1.21 17.06
C SER A 626 8.09 1.41 18.44
N VAL A 627 7.78 2.65 18.83
CA VAL A 627 7.33 2.91 20.20
C VAL A 627 5.89 3.41 20.18
N TYR A 628 5.06 2.88 21.08
CA TYR A 628 3.69 3.35 21.31
C TYR A 628 3.53 3.74 22.77
N SER A 629 2.62 4.68 23.05
CA SER A 629 2.37 5.15 24.42
C SER A 629 1.26 4.34 25.07
N SER A 630 1.38 4.03 26.36
CA SER A 630 0.23 3.61 27.17
C SER A 630 -0.77 4.78 27.31
N ALA A 631 -2.04 4.47 27.60
CA ALA A 631 -3.14 5.44 27.64
C ALA A 631 -2.90 6.62 28.61
N ASN A 632 -2.00 6.48 29.58
CA ASN A 632 -1.77 7.43 30.66
C ASN A 632 -0.66 8.46 30.39
N VAL A 633 0.09 8.36 29.28
CA VAL A 633 1.17 9.32 28.95
C VAL A 633 0.82 10.11 27.69
N ARG A 634 1.03 11.44 27.72
CA ARG A 634 0.65 12.36 26.62
C ARG A 634 1.68 12.40 25.48
N ASP A 635 2.91 12.00 25.75
CA ASP A 635 4.07 12.13 24.86
C ASP A 635 5.12 11.04 25.11
N ILE A 636 5.96 10.74 24.11
CA ILE A 636 7.04 9.75 24.25
C ILE A 636 8.38 10.47 24.30
N GLY A 637 8.91 10.66 25.50
CA GLY A 637 10.21 11.32 25.73
C GLY A 637 11.40 10.45 25.32
N ILE A 638 12.26 10.98 24.46
CA ILE A 638 13.58 10.41 24.20
C ILE A 638 14.58 11.09 25.15
N PRO A 639 15.39 10.33 25.89
CA PRO A 639 16.32 10.90 26.85
C PRO A 639 17.48 11.64 26.16
N PRO A 640 17.95 12.79 26.68
CA PRO A 640 19.13 13.50 26.18
C PRO A 640 20.40 12.64 26.07
N SER A 641 20.50 11.62 26.94
CA SER A 641 21.59 10.65 26.92
C SER A 641 21.70 9.84 25.62
N ILE A 642 20.73 9.90 24.70
CA ILE A 642 20.86 9.33 23.35
C ILE A 642 22.10 9.85 22.60
N ALA A 643 22.56 11.06 22.94
CA ALA A 643 23.77 11.65 22.40
C ALA A 643 25.07 10.91 22.79
N SER A 644 25.04 10.04 23.80
CA SER A 644 26.17 9.17 24.16
C SER A 644 26.53 8.19 23.05
N LEU A 645 25.59 7.89 22.15
CA LEU A 645 25.75 6.94 21.05
C LEU A 645 26.51 7.57 19.87
N GLN A 646 27.76 7.94 20.09
CA GLN A 646 28.57 8.72 19.15
C GLN A 646 28.86 8.00 17.83
N TYR A 647 28.80 6.66 17.80
CA TYR A 647 29.00 5.87 16.58
C TYR A 647 27.71 5.62 15.78
N LEU A 648 26.55 6.10 16.25
CA LEU A 648 25.28 5.81 15.63
C LEU A 648 25.18 6.47 14.25
N GLN A 649 24.97 5.67 13.21
CA GLN A 649 24.85 6.14 11.82
C GLN A 649 23.40 6.19 11.34
N THR A 650 22.53 5.33 11.87
CA THR A 650 21.11 5.31 11.52
C THR A 650 20.25 5.24 12.78
N LEU A 651 19.34 6.20 12.93
CA LEU A 651 18.31 6.21 13.95
C LEU A 651 16.93 6.26 13.29
N ILE A 652 16.09 5.27 13.58
CA ILE A 652 14.70 5.20 13.13
C ILE A 652 13.82 5.07 14.35
N ILE A 653 12.85 5.97 14.53
CA ILE A 653 11.87 5.93 15.61
C ILE A 653 10.50 6.17 14.99
N LYS A 654 9.59 5.21 15.14
CA LYS A 654 8.26 5.27 14.51
C LYS A 654 7.18 4.81 15.48
N SER A 655 5.94 5.19 15.20
CA SER A 655 4.78 4.59 15.85
C SER A 655 4.39 3.30 15.11
N PRO A 656 3.85 2.26 15.78
CA PRO A 656 3.37 1.04 15.12
C PRO A 656 2.25 1.39 14.14
N THR A 657 2.30 0.80 12.94
CA THR A 657 1.27 1.02 11.89
C THR A 657 -0.03 0.26 12.12
N SER A 658 -0.05 -0.68 13.08
CA SER A 658 -1.20 -1.54 13.39
C SER A 658 -2.16 -0.94 14.42
N LEU A 659 -1.69 0.02 15.22
CA LEU A 659 -2.54 0.73 16.17
C LEU A 659 -3.24 1.87 15.44
N GLU A 660 -4.54 1.91 15.65
CA GLU A 660 -5.43 2.97 15.28
C GLU A 660 -4.81 4.38 15.47
N TRP A 661 -4.85 5.21 14.42
CA TRP A 661 -4.13 6.49 14.33
C TRP A 661 -4.48 7.48 15.46
N TRP A 662 -5.59 7.28 16.17
CA TRP A 662 -6.02 8.11 17.31
C TRP A 662 -5.14 7.95 18.56
N TYR A 663 -4.30 6.91 18.65
CA TYR A 663 -3.34 6.74 19.73
C TYR A 663 -1.94 7.25 19.44
N SER A 664 -1.68 7.77 18.22
CA SER A 664 -0.32 8.15 17.85
C SER A 664 0.07 9.45 18.56
N ARG A 665 0.92 9.36 19.59
CA ARG A 665 1.47 10.49 20.34
C ARG A 665 2.75 11.04 19.68
N PRO A 666 3.11 12.31 19.91
CA PRO A 666 4.35 12.86 19.39
C PRO A 666 5.56 12.34 20.19
N PHE A 667 6.69 12.15 19.49
CA PHE A 667 7.99 11.90 20.09
C PHE A 667 8.64 13.22 20.52
N ILE A 668 9.10 13.32 21.78
CA ILE A 668 9.86 14.49 22.23
C ILE A 668 11.34 14.19 22.06
N ILE A 669 11.97 14.90 21.12
CA ILE A 669 13.37 14.74 20.73
C ILE A 669 14.23 15.73 21.53
N PRO A 670 15.34 15.32 22.16
CA PRO A 670 16.27 16.23 22.80
C PRO A 670 17.12 17.01 21.78
N SER A 671 17.48 18.26 22.09
CA SER A 671 18.41 19.07 21.28
C SER A 671 19.79 18.42 21.07
N GLU A 672 20.20 17.57 22.00
CA GLU A 672 21.49 16.88 22.01
C GLU A 672 21.64 15.87 20.87
N ILE A 673 20.55 15.54 20.16
CA ILE A 673 20.62 14.73 18.93
C ILE A 673 21.56 15.36 17.87
N PHE A 674 21.73 16.68 17.88
CA PHE A 674 22.64 17.39 16.99
C PHE A 674 24.12 17.19 17.34
N LYS A 675 24.45 16.69 18.55
CA LYS A 675 25.82 16.33 18.95
C LYS A 675 26.30 15.02 18.30
N MET A 676 25.41 14.23 17.70
CA MET A 676 25.69 12.91 17.14
C MET A 676 26.35 12.97 15.75
N SER A 677 27.63 13.36 15.70
CA SER A 677 28.36 13.68 14.45
C SER A 677 28.45 12.56 13.40
N GLN A 678 28.34 11.28 13.80
CA GLN A 678 28.36 10.13 12.87
C GLN A 678 27.01 9.82 12.24
N LEU A 679 25.94 10.51 12.64
CA LEU A 679 24.58 10.23 12.18
C LEU A 679 24.43 10.56 10.69
N ARG A 680 23.97 9.57 9.91
CA ARG A 680 23.75 9.67 8.46
C ARG A 680 22.27 9.66 8.08
N HIS A 681 21.46 8.93 8.83
CA HIS A 681 20.05 8.74 8.57
C HIS A 681 19.24 8.91 9.86
N LEU A 682 18.40 9.94 9.91
CA LEU A 682 17.43 10.16 10.97
C LEU A 682 16.02 10.02 10.39
N SER A 683 15.22 9.09 10.92
CA SER A 683 13.83 8.89 10.51
C SER A 683 12.93 8.86 11.72
N LEU A 684 12.11 9.88 11.84
CA LEU A 684 11.13 10.06 12.91
C LEU A 684 9.72 9.93 12.33
N ASP A 685 8.73 9.71 13.20
CA ASP A 685 7.31 10.00 12.92
C ASP A 685 6.96 11.38 13.48
N TRP A 686 5.70 11.67 13.80
CA TRP A 686 5.30 12.91 14.47
C TRP A 686 6.13 13.19 15.73
N ASN A 687 6.80 14.34 15.80
CA ASN A 687 7.74 14.69 16.86
C ASN A 687 7.74 16.18 17.19
N TYR A 688 8.29 16.52 18.36
CA TYR A 688 8.61 17.88 18.79
C TYR A 688 10.03 17.93 19.35
N LEU A 689 10.76 19.02 19.10
CA LEU A 689 12.09 19.25 19.64
C LEU A 689 11.97 19.92 21.01
N LYS A 690 12.52 19.29 22.04
CA LYS A 690 12.66 19.90 23.37
C LYS A 690 13.90 20.77 23.36
N GLN A 691 13.70 22.09 23.38
CA GLN A 691 14.78 23.06 23.49
C GLN A 691 15.08 23.30 24.97
N HIS A 692 16.22 22.79 25.45
CA HIS A 692 16.73 23.08 26.80
C HIS A 692 17.81 24.16 26.79
N GLU A 693 18.53 24.34 25.67
CA GLU A 693 19.66 25.27 25.53
C GLU A 693 19.68 25.91 24.13
N SER A 694 20.37 27.05 24.00
CA SER A 694 20.65 27.70 22.72
C SER A 694 21.45 26.75 21.81
N ILE A 695 20.93 26.43 20.63
CA ILE A 695 21.60 25.52 19.70
C ILE A 695 22.92 26.16 19.23
N GLU A 696 24.05 25.59 19.64
CA GLU A 696 25.37 26.10 19.25
C GLU A 696 25.67 25.80 17.78
N ARG A 697 26.31 26.75 17.08
CA ARG A 697 26.77 26.56 15.70
C ARG A 697 27.84 25.46 15.54
N SER A 698 28.44 25.02 16.65
CA SER A 698 29.46 23.96 16.69
C SER A 698 28.88 22.56 16.38
N TRP A 699 27.56 22.35 16.52
CA TRP A 699 26.90 21.03 16.38
C TRP A 699 26.52 20.68 14.92
N LEU A 700 27.47 20.85 14.00
CA LEU A 700 27.24 20.66 12.57
C LEU A 700 27.21 19.16 12.20
N LEU A 701 26.05 18.66 11.78
CA LEU A 701 25.86 17.26 11.35
C LEU A 701 26.28 17.04 9.89
N ARG A 702 27.60 17.14 9.61
CA ARG A 702 28.16 16.99 8.25
C ARG A 702 27.85 15.64 7.60
N ASN A 703 27.66 14.59 8.39
CA ASN A 703 27.43 13.25 7.87
C ASN A 703 25.95 12.96 7.56
N LEU A 704 25.02 13.82 8.02
CA LEU A 704 23.59 13.58 7.85
C LEU A 704 23.17 13.76 6.39
N GLN A 705 22.68 12.69 5.77
CA GLN A 705 22.25 12.66 4.38
C GLN A 705 20.74 12.59 4.21
N CYS A 706 20.05 11.99 5.19
CA CYS A 706 18.60 11.77 5.13
C CYS A 706 17.96 12.16 6.47
N LEU A 707 17.07 13.13 6.42
CA LEU A 707 16.22 13.54 7.53
C LEU A 707 14.76 13.32 7.15
N SER A 708 14.09 12.41 7.84
CA SER A 708 12.71 12.03 7.53
C SER A 708 11.82 12.21 8.74
N GLY A 709 10.64 12.77 8.51
CA GLY A 709 9.65 12.98 9.56
C GLY A 709 9.88 14.24 10.39
N TRP A 710 10.73 15.17 9.94
CA TRP A 710 11.04 16.39 10.70
C TRP A 710 9.81 17.29 10.85
N ASN A 711 9.59 17.85 12.04
CA ASN A 711 8.43 18.70 12.27
C ASN A 711 8.55 20.03 11.48
N PRO A 712 7.49 20.51 10.80
CA PRO A 712 7.44 21.81 10.14
C PRO A 712 7.99 22.98 10.97
N LEU A 713 7.70 23.01 12.27
CA LEU A 713 8.03 24.13 13.17
C LEU A 713 9.54 24.39 13.28
N TYR A 714 10.37 23.36 13.11
CA TYR A 714 11.82 23.45 13.27
C TYR A 714 12.57 23.49 11.94
N CYS A 715 11.91 23.87 10.85
CA CYS A 715 12.56 24.10 9.56
C CYS A 715 13.20 25.50 9.46
N THR A 716 13.67 26.05 10.57
CA THR A 716 14.24 27.41 10.66
C THR A 716 15.68 27.47 10.15
N SER A 717 16.13 28.65 9.75
CA SER A 717 17.52 28.89 9.34
C SER A 717 18.57 28.41 10.36
N SER A 718 18.30 28.56 11.65
CA SER A 718 19.19 28.10 12.73
C SER A 718 19.44 26.60 12.70
N VAL A 719 18.40 25.80 12.43
CA VAL A 719 18.49 24.34 12.35
C VAL A 719 19.01 23.89 10.99
N LEU A 720 18.49 24.46 9.90
CA LEU A 720 18.84 24.02 8.54
C LEU A 720 20.33 24.25 8.21
N ARG A 721 20.94 25.30 8.75
CA ARG A 721 22.39 25.55 8.62
C ARG A 721 23.25 24.48 9.29
N LEU A 722 22.72 23.71 10.24
CA LEU A 722 23.41 22.59 10.89
C LEU A 722 23.44 21.33 10.02
N LEU A 723 22.69 21.33 8.91
CA LEU A 723 22.42 20.16 8.08
C LEU A 723 22.91 20.31 6.62
N PRO A 724 24.17 20.74 6.38
CA PRO A 724 24.61 21.21 5.06
C PRO A 724 24.61 20.13 3.95
N ASN A 725 24.73 18.85 4.32
CA ASN A 725 24.88 17.73 3.37
C ASN A 725 23.62 16.88 3.20
N VAL A 726 22.47 17.35 3.72
CA VAL A 726 21.20 16.62 3.61
C VAL A 726 20.74 16.57 2.15
N LYS A 727 20.60 15.35 1.62
CA LYS A 727 20.16 15.07 0.25
C LYS A 727 18.66 14.74 0.18
N LYS A 728 18.07 14.32 1.30
CA LYS A 728 16.66 13.95 1.41
C LYS A 728 16.04 14.52 2.68
N LEU A 729 14.97 15.30 2.51
CA LEU A 729 14.20 15.88 3.61
C LEU A 729 12.74 15.45 3.46
N GLN A 730 12.16 14.91 4.53
CA GLN A 730 10.72 14.77 4.66
C GLN A 730 10.26 15.55 5.89
N ILE A 731 9.38 16.51 5.64
CA ILE A 731 8.67 17.30 6.62
C ILE A 731 7.35 16.58 6.92
N ASN A 732 7.09 16.29 8.20
CA ASN A 732 5.92 15.56 8.65
C ASN A 732 5.39 16.20 9.94
N GLY A 733 4.16 16.70 9.88
CA GLY A 733 3.52 17.36 11.01
C GLY A 733 2.01 17.21 10.96
N ILE A 734 1.35 17.72 11.98
CA ILE A 734 -0.12 17.84 12.03
C ILE A 734 -0.55 19.17 11.41
N GLN A 735 -1.85 19.37 11.23
CA GLN A 735 -2.41 20.57 10.62
C GLN A 735 -1.95 21.85 11.34
N GLU A 736 -1.93 21.84 12.66
CA GLU A 736 -1.54 22.96 13.51
C GLU A 736 -0.07 23.35 13.32
N ASP A 737 0.81 22.37 13.14
CA ASP A 737 2.25 22.59 12.91
C ASP A 737 2.45 23.37 11.59
N TYR A 738 1.77 22.96 10.52
CA TYR A 738 1.87 23.63 9.22
C TYR A 738 1.29 25.05 9.22
N ILE A 739 0.14 25.25 9.89
CA ILE A 739 -0.48 26.58 10.00
C ILE A 739 0.48 27.55 10.72
N ARG A 740 1.08 27.12 11.83
CA ARG A 740 2.07 27.92 12.56
C ARG A 740 3.32 28.18 11.71
N SER A 741 3.87 27.16 11.06
CA SER A 741 5.03 27.30 10.18
C SER A 741 4.79 28.27 9.01
N ASN A 742 3.58 28.32 8.45
CA ASN A 742 3.23 29.30 7.41
C ASN A 742 3.21 30.73 7.98
N LYS A 743 2.63 30.92 9.18
CA LYS A 743 2.60 32.23 9.86
C LYS A 743 4.01 32.76 10.12
N ASP A 744 4.90 31.87 10.56
CA ASP A 744 6.29 32.19 10.90
C ASP A 744 7.22 32.16 9.66
N LYS A 745 6.68 31.93 8.46
CA LYS A 745 7.41 31.90 7.17
C LYS A 745 8.62 30.95 7.19
N VAL A 746 8.56 29.87 7.97
CA VAL A 746 9.70 28.98 8.24
C VAL A 746 10.23 28.32 6.96
N PHE A 747 9.35 28.03 5.99
CA PHE A 747 9.75 27.37 4.73
C PHE A 747 10.59 28.26 3.80
N HIS A 748 10.68 29.57 4.03
CA HIS A 748 11.57 30.45 3.25
C HIS A 748 13.06 30.11 3.49
N ASP A 749 13.39 29.47 4.62
CA ASP A 749 14.75 29.09 4.96
C ASP A 749 15.21 27.78 4.28
N LEU A 750 14.35 27.12 3.49
CA LEU A 750 14.74 25.87 2.80
C LEU A 750 15.91 26.05 1.83
N CYS A 751 16.19 27.28 1.38
CA CYS A 751 17.28 27.61 0.46
C CYS A 751 18.68 27.27 1.02
N TYR A 752 18.84 27.14 2.34
CA TYR A 752 20.15 26.78 2.94
C TYR A 752 20.58 25.32 2.65
N LEU A 753 19.71 24.49 2.06
CA LEU A 753 19.99 23.08 1.79
C LEU A 753 20.41 22.83 0.32
N ASP A 754 21.59 23.32 -0.08
CA ASP A 754 22.07 23.26 -1.47
C ASP A 754 22.20 21.85 -2.06
N GLN A 755 22.45 20.85 -1.20
CA GLN A 755 22.62 19.45 -1.59
C GLN A 755 21.29 18.67 -1.68
N LEU A 756 20.15 19.32 -1.37
CA LEU A 756 18.85 18.67 -1.31
C LEU A 756 18.37 18.25 -2.69
N LYS A 757 18.06 16.95 -2.84
CA LYS A 757 17.57 16.36 -4.10
C LYS A 757 16.14 15.85 -4.02
N GLU A 758 15.66 15.53 -2.81
CA GLU A 758 14.32 14.99 -2.58
C GLU A 758 13.68 15.68 -1.37
N LEU A 759 12.56 16.36 -1.60
CA LEU A 759 11.77 17.04 -0.57
C LEU A 759 10.36 16.44 -0.54
N LYS A 760 9.86 16.15 0.67
CA LYS A 760 8.52 15.62 0.86
C LYS A 760 7.79 16.36 1.96
N PHE A 761 6.56 16.78 1.68
CA PHE A 761 5.63 17.28 2.66
C PHE A 761 4.57 16.22 2.94
N LYS A 762 4.36 15.93 4.22
CA LYS A 762 3.36 14.97 4.68
C LYS A 762 2.60 15.55 5.85
N THR A 763 1.28 15.46 5.81
CA THR A 763 0.41 15.81 6.93
C THR A 763 -0.16 14.54 7.55
N LYS A 764 -0.23 14.52 8.89
CA LYS A 764 -0.89 13.45 9.65
C LYS A 764 -2.33 13.89 9.97
N LYS A 765 -3.34 13.08 9.59
CA LYS A 765 -4.75 13.35 9.92
C LYS A 765 -4.99 13.06 11.42
N MET A 766 -5.63 13.98 12.14
CA MET A 766 -6.12 13.76 13.51
C MET A 766 -7.64 13.51 13.49
N ALA A 767 -8.13 12.67 14.40
CA ALA A 767 -9.53 12.24 14.45
C ALA A 767 -10.54 13.35 14.83
N ASN A 768 -10.08 14.43 15.49
CA ASN A 768 -10.98 15.40 16.14
C ASN A 768 -11.01 16.79 15.47
N ALA A 769 -10.26 17.01 14.40
CA ALA A 769 -10.32 18.28 13.68
C ALA A 769 -11.45 18.19 12.65
N ARG A 770 -12.61 18.79 12.95
CA ARG A 770 -13.57 19.16 11.90
C ARG A 770 -12.77 19.91 10.82
N PRO A 771 -12.79 19.48 9.55
CA PRO A 771 -12.15 20.23 8.49
C PRO A 771 -13.01 21.47 8.23
N MET A 772 -12.86 22.48 9.08
CA MET A 772 -13.02 23.86 8.62
C MET A 772 -11.99 24.05 7.49
N PHE A 773 -12.24 24.98 6.58
CA PHE A 773 -11.62 25.02 5.26
C PHE A 773 -10.31 25.85 5.14
N PRO A 774 -9.28 25.84 6.04
CA PRO A 774 -8.06 26.54 5.71
C PRO A 774 -7.11 25.66 4.87
N ARG A 775 -6.46 26.35 3.93
CA ARG A 775 -5.23 25.92 3.27
C ARG A 775 -4.19 25.50 4.33
N LEU A 776 -3.59 24.32 4.18
CA LEU A 776 -2.65 23.79 5.18
C LEU A 776 -1.21 24.21 4.91
N LEU A 777 -0.76 24.12 3.66
CA LEU A 777 0.58 24.51 3.26
C LEU A 777 0.52 25.72 2.33
N VAL A 778 1.30 26.75 2.63
CA VAL A 778 1.58 27.85 1.71
C VAL A 778 3.00 27.65 1.19
N LEU A 779 3.14 27.50 -0.12
CA LEU A 779 4.47 27.33 -0.72
C LEU A 779 5.24 28.66 -0.66
N PRO A 780 6.54 28.62 -0.32
CA PRO A 780 7.35 29.83 -0.34
C PRO A 780 7.66 30.23 -1.79
N PRO A 781 8.12 31.47 -2.05
CA PRO A 781 8.49 31.93 -3.39
C PRO A 781 9.56 31.06 -4.03
N LEU A 782 9.54 30.93 -5.36
CA LEU A 782 10.45 30.09 -6.14
C LEU A 782 11.93 30.20 -5.72
N GLY A 783 12.42 31.42 -5.49
CA GLY A 783 13.83 31.68 -5.12
C GLY A 783 14.28 31.07 -3.79
N THR A 784 13.36 30.57 -2.96
CA THR A 784 13.68 29.93 -1.68
C THR A 784 13.79 28.41 -1.77
N PHE A 785 13.42 27.80 -2.90
CA PHE A 785 13.60 26.36 -3.09
C PHE A 785 15.06 26.01 -3.39
N PRO A 786 15.56 24.86 -2.89
CA PRO A 786 16.88 24.36 -3.25
C PRO A 786 17.06 24.14 -4.75
N LYS A 787 18.13 24.71 -5.31
CA LYS A 787 18.41 24.70 -6.77
C LYS A 787 18.64 23.31 -7.37
N ASN A 788 19.01 22.32 -6.55
CA ASN A 788 19.31 20.95 -6.98
C ASN A 788 18.17 19.96 -6.74
N LEU A 789 16.97 20.46 -6.44
CA LEU A 789 15.81 19.66 -6.11
C LEU A 789 15.31 18.90 -7.35
N LYS A 790 15.33 17.56 -7.29
CA LYS A 790 14.90 16.67 -8.38
C LYS A 790 13.56 16.01 -8.15
N LYS A 791 13.15 15.84 -6.88
CA LYS A 791 11.94 15.10 -6.52
C LYS A 791 11.14 15.84 -5.47
N LEU A 792 9.87 16.06 -5.77
CA LEU A 792 8.89 16.63 -4.86
C LEU A 792 7.74 15.65 -4.60
N SER A 793 7.27 15.62 -3.36
CA SER A 793 6.12 14.84 -2.95
C SER A 793 5.27 15.61 -1.97
N PHE A 794 3.97 15.59 -2.19
CA PHE A 794 2.97 16.22 -1.34
C PHE A 794 1.96 15.16 -0.91
N THR A 795 1.63 15.13 0.38
CA THR A 795 0.66 14.16 0.93
C THR A 795 -0.14 14.79 2.04
N GLY A 796 -1.46 14.96 1.84
CA GLY A 796 -2.35 15.61 2.81
C GLY A 796 -2.08 17.10 3.01
N THR A 797 -1.40 17.74 2.07
CA THR A 797 -0.94 19.13 2.19
C THR A 797 -1.96 20.17 1.76
N ARG A 798 -3.05 19.76 1.08
CA ARG A 798 -4.14 20.64 0.70
C ARG A 798 -3.69 21.96 0.05
N LEU A 799 -2.80 21.87 -0.94
CA LEU A 799 -2.36 22.99 -1.78
C LEU A 799 -3.48 23.43 -2.73
N HIS A 800 -3.48 24.68 -3.19
CA HIS A 800 -4.29 25.02 -4.35
C HIS A 800 -3.60 24.54 -5.63
N TRP A 801 -4.37 24.26 -6.69
CA TRP A 801 -3.79 23.86 -7.97
C TRP A 801 -2.88 24.94 -8.58
N GLU A 802 -3.20 26.21 -8.35
CA GLU A 802 -2.41 27.38 -8.76
C GLU A 802 -1.00 27.40 -8.15
N ASP A 803 -0.83 26.88 -6.93
CA ASP A 803 0.47 26.80 -6.26
C ASP A 803 1.46 25.90 -7.01
N LEU A 804 0.96 24.97 -7.82
CA LEU A 804 1.80 24.09 -8.61
C LEU A 804 2.49 24.84 -9.76
N GLU A 805 2.01 26.04 -10.15
CA GLU A 805 2.70 26.88 -11.13
C GLU A 805 4.11 27.24 -10.64
N ILE A 806 4.26 27.55 -9.35
CA ILE A 806 5.57 27.82 -8.72
C ILE A 806 6.49 26.61 -8.91
N LEU A 807 5.95 25.39 -8.76
CA LEU A 807 6.74 24.18 -8.89
C LEU A 807 7.14 23.86 -10.34
N GLY A 808 6.33 24.30 -11.31
CA GLY A 808 6.62 24.19 -12.74
C GLY A 808 7.91 24.91 -13.13
N LYS A 809 8.19 26.05 -12.48
CA LYS A 809 9.39 26.89 -12.71
C LYS A 809 10.68 26.32 -12.12
N LEU A 810 10.63 25.15 -11.47
CA LEU A 810 11.83 24.53 -10.88
C LEU A 810 12.71 23.88 -11.96
N PRO A 811 13.97 24.31 -12.11
CA PRO A 811 14.78 24.01 -13.30
C PRO A 811 15.24 22.54 -13.41
N LYS A 812 15.22 21.78 -12.31
CA LYS A 812 15.73 20.40 -12.26
C LYS A 812 14.70 19.39 -11.76
N LEU A 813 13.41 19.76 -11.73
CA LEU A 813 12.36 18.91 -11.18
C LEU A 813 12.03 17.76 -12.13
N GLU A 814 12.50 16.56 -11.80
CA GLU A 814 12.29 15.34 -12.58
C GLU A 814 11.08 14.51 -12.09
N ALA A 815 10.64 14.70 -10.84
CA ALA A 815 9.60 13.90 -10.21
C ALA A 815 8.59 14.72 -9.40
N LEU A 816 7.31 14.51 -9.65
CA LEU A 816 6.22 15.06 -8.84
C LEU A 816 5.27 13.96 -8.40
N LYS A 817 4.99 13.92 -7.09
CA LYS A 817 4.10 12.94 -6.47
C LYS A 817 3.05 13.67 -5.64
N LEU A 818 1.81 13.60 -6.08
CA LEU A 818 0.65 14.15 -5.40
C LEU A 818 -0.17 12.98 -4.85
N GLY A 819 -0.37 12.96 -3.53
CA GLY A 819 -1.04 11.85 -2.84
C GLY A 819 -2.02 12.32 -1.78
N TYR A 820 -3.14 11.62 -1.58
CA TYR A 820 -4.05 11.80 -0.44
C TYR A 820 -4.40 13.27 -0.15
N ASP A 821 -5.32 13.88 -0.88
CA ASP A 821 -5.72 15.28 -0.67
C ASP A 821 -4.51 16.26 -0.72
N ALA A 822 -3.53 16.00 -1.58
CA ALA A 822 -2.36 16.87 -1.73
C ALA A 822 -2.73 18.26 -2.26
N CYS A 823 -3.75 18.33 -3.12
CA CYS A 823 -4.31 19.54 -3.71
C CYS A 823 -5.82 19.59 -3.48
N ILE A 824 -6.38 20.79 -3.32
CA ILE A 824 -7.81 21.07 -3.16
C ILE A 824 -8.38 21.54 -4.51
N GLY A 825 -9.58 21.05 -4.82
CA GLY A 825 -10.40 21.53 -5.94
C GLY A 825 -10.56 20.48 -7.03
N PRO A 826 -11.68 20.51 -7.79
CA PRO A 826 -12.00 19.49 -8.78
C PRO A 826 -11.21 19.64 -10.08
N ASP A 827 -10.62 20.81 -10.35
CA ASP A 827 -10.06 21.15 -11.65
C ASP A 827 -8.60 21.55 -11.57
N TRP A 828 -7.74 20.83 -12.29
CA TRP A 828 -6.34 21.18 -12.45
C TRP A 828 -6.09 21.73 -13.86
N LYS A 829 -5.94 23.05 -13.95
CA LYS A 829 -5.34 23.72 -15.12
C LYS A 829 -3.84 23.86 -14.88
N VAL A 830 -3.03 23.29 -15.76
CA VAL A 830 -1.58 23.46 -15.71
C VAL A 830 -1.23 24.89 -16.14
N GLY A 831 -0.35 25.56 -15.38
CA GLY A 831 0.11 26.92 -15.69
C GLY A 831 0.90 26.99 -17.00
N GLU A 832 1.05 28.19 -17.56
CA GLU A 832 1.59 28.41 -18.92
C GLU A 832 2.98 27.78 -19.15
N GLU A 833 3.89 27.86 -18.17
CA GLU A 833 5.25 27.30 -18.29
C GLU A 833 5.29 25.76 -18.14
N GLY A 834 4.21 25.14 -17.66
CA GLY A 834 4.14 23.70 -17.46
C GLY A 834 5.24 23.12 -16.56
N PHE A 835 5.71 21.92 -16.91
CA PHE A 835 6.72 21.14 -16.21
C PHE A 835 7.78 20.62 -17.19
N PRO A 836 8.73 21.47 -17.63
CA PRO A 836 9.60 21.18 -18.78
C PRO A 836 10.53 19.97 -18.59
N HIS A 837 10.99 19.69 -17.36
CA HIS A 837 11.96 18.63 -17.07
C HIS A 837 11.35 17.41 -16.37
N LEU A 838 10.02 17.36 -16.23
CA LEU A 838 9.35 16.36 -15.43
C LEU A 838 9.26 15.03 -16.17
N LYS A 839 9.97 14.02 -15.66
CA LYS A 839 10.00 12.65 -16.22
C LYS A 839 8.94 11.73 -15.62
N PHE A 840 8.47 12.03 -14.40
CA PHE A 840 7.50 11.20 -13.69
C PHE A 840 6.47 12.01 -12.94
N LEU A 841 5.21 11.69 -13.20
CA LEU A 841 4.06 12.23 -12.49
C LEU A 841 3.27 11.09 -11.83
N ARG A 842 3.01 11.22 -10.53
CA ARG A 842 2.08 10.35 -9.82
C ARG A 842 0.94 11.13 -9.20
N LEU A 843 -0.28 10.72 -9.53
CA LEU A 843 -1.52 11.17 -8.93
C LEU A 843 -2.09 10.01 -8.12
N LYS A 844 -2.26 10.19 -6.80
CA LYS A 844 -2.78 9.15 -5.93
C LYS A 844 -3.86 9.68 -5.01
N HIS A 845 -5.06 9.09 -5.04
CA HIS A 845 -6.12 9.42 -4.07
C HIS A 845 -6.38 10.94 -4.00
N LEU A 846 -6.61 11.53 -5.17
CA LEU A 846 -6.89 12.97 -5.34
C LEU A 846 -8.35 13.14 -5.75
N TYR A 847 -8.98 14.18 -5.21
CA TYR A 847 -10.28 14.66 -5.66
C TYR A 847 -10.11 15.57 -6.90
N LEU A 848 -9.76 14.95 -8.03
CA LEU A 848 -9.54 15.62 -9.31
C LEU A 848 -10.57 15.08 -10.30
N HIS A 849 -11.38 15.96 -10.89
CA HIS A 849 -12.38 15.66 -11.92
C HIS A 849 -11.83 15.99 -13.32
N ARG A 850 -11.47 17.25 -13.55
CA ARG A 850 -10.98 17.72 -14.85
C ARG A 850 -9.50 18.05 -14.78
N TRP A 851 -8.70 17.39 -15.62
CA TRP A 851 -7.31 17.73 -15.85
C TRP A 851 -7.18 18.41 -17.21
N ARG A 852 -6.70 19.66 -17.22
CA ARG A 852 -6.49 20.47 -18.43
C ARG A 852 -5.00 20.72 -18.61
N ALA A 853 -4.41 20.10 -19.62
CA ALA A 853 -3.01 20.25 -19.99
C ALA A 853 -2.85 20.20 -21.53
N ARG A 854 -1.85 20.93 -22.02
CA ARG A 854 -1.34 20.86 -23.39
C ARG A 854 -0.12 19.92 -23.45
N SER A 855 0.32 19.56 -24.65
CA SER A 855 1.47 18.69 -24.87
C SER A 855 2.79 19.35 -24.45
N ASP A 856 2.93 20.66 -24.74
CA ASP A 856 4.07 21.50 -24.36
C ASP A 856 4.25 21.65 -22.84
N HIS A 857 3.23 21.37 -22.04
CA HIS A 857 3.32 21.41 -20.58
C HIS A 857 4.10 20.22 -19.98
N PHE A 858 4.28 19.11 -20.70
CA PHE A 858 4.96 17.92 -20.19
C PHE A 858 5.91 17.29 -21.22
N PRO A 859 6.88 18.04 -21.79
CA PRO A 859 7.63 17.62 -22.96
C PRO A 859 8.61 16.47 -22.70
N CYS A 860 9.03 16.26 -21.43
CA CYS A 860 9.97 15.21 -21.03
C CYS A 860 9.31 14.06 -20.23
N LEU A 861 7.98 13.98 -20.21
CA LEU A 861 7.29 13.00 -19.36
C LEU A 861 7.46 11.59 -19.90
N GLU A 862 8.11 10.74 -19.11
CA GLU A 862 8.35 9.34 -19.45
C GLU A 862 7.29 8.41 -18.84
N ARG A 863 6.74 8.79 -17.67
CA ARG A 863 5.88 7.88 -16.89
C ARG A 863 4.77 8.61 -16.15
N LEU A 864 3.54 8.12 -16.34
CA LEU A 864 2.34 8.58 -15.65
C LEU A 864 1.76 7.46 -14.78
N VAL A 865 1.55 7.73 -13.50
CA VAL A 865 0.91 6.79 -12.57
C VAL A 865 -0.32 7.42 -11.94
N ILE A 866 -1.49 6.83 -12.19
CA ILE A 866 -2.77 7.23 -11.61
C ILE A 866 -3.29 6.08 -10.74
N ASP A 867 -3.53 6.36 -9.46
CA ASP A 867 -3.83 5.34 -8.45
C ASP A 867 -4.91 5.82 -7.49
N ARG A 868 -6.09 5.20 -7.46
CA ARG A 868 -7.22 5.63 -6.58
C ARG A 868 -7.76 7.02 -6.88
N CYS A 869 -7.75 7.45 -8.15
CA CYS A 869 -8.35 8.71 -8.60
C CYS A 869 -9.72 8.43 -9.24
N TRP A 870 -10.73 8.19 -8.39
CA TRP A 870 -12.06 7.74 -8.82
C TRP A 870 -12.92 8.84 -9.45
N SER A 871 -12.70 10.10 -9.06
CA SER A 871 -13.47 11.25 -9.57
C SER A 871 -13.00 11.73 -10.94
N MET A 872 -11.84 11.27 -11.41
CA MET A 872 -11.21 11.78 -12.62
C MET A 872 -11.94 11.27 -13.86
N TYR A 873 -12.27 12.17 -14.80
CA TYR A 873 -13.00 11.79 -15.99
C TYR A 873 -12.11 11.17 -17.07
N TRP A 874 -11.04 11.87 -17.51
CA TRP A 874 -10.12 11.38 -18.56
C TRP A 874 -8.73 11.97 -18.40
N ILE A 875 -7.74 11.33 -19.04
CA ILE A 875 -6.39 11.88 -19.23
C ILE A 875 -6.44 12.89 -20.40
N PRO A 876 -5.81 14.08 -20.30
CA PRO A 876 -5.78 15.05 -21.38
C PRO A 876 -5.32 14.42 -22.70
N HIS A 877 -6.10 14.64 -23.76
CA HIS A 877 -5.83 14.06 -25.09
C HIS A 877 -4.49 14.51 -25.67
N ALA A 878 -4.02 15.72 -25.31
CA ALA A 878 -2.71 16.25 -25.70
C ALA A 878 -1.50 15.37 -25.29
N PHE A 879 -1.70 14.34 -24.44
CA PHE A 879 -0.65 13.37 -24.13
C PHE A 879 -0.31 12.46 -25.31
N VAL A 880 -1.12 12.42 -26.37
CA VAL A 880 -0.79 11.76 -27.64
C VAL A 880 0.47 12.35 -28.25
N ASP A 881 0.69 13.66 -28.12
CA ASP A 881 1.86 14.35 -28.69
C ASP A 881 3.08 14.35 -27.77
N VAL A 882 3.02 13.68 -26.61
CA VAL A 882 4.15 13.56 -25.69
C VAL A 882 5.00 12.36 -26.09
N THR A 883 5.93 12.59 -27.02
CA THR A 883 6.75 11.52 -27.64
C THR A 883 7.68 10.79 -26.67
N THR A 884 7.98 11.36 -25.49
CA THR A 884 8.82 10.71 -24.47
C THR A 884 8.07 9.70 -23.62
N LEU A 885 6.74 9.63 -23.72
CA LEU A 885 5.90 8.82 -22.82
C LEU A 885 6.12 7.33 -23.08
N GLN A 886 6.56 6.59 -22.05
CA GLN A 886 6.85 5.16 -22.15
C GLN A 886 5.83 4.30 -21.41
N LEU A 887 5.15 4.85 -20.39
CA LEU A 887 4.33 4.07 -19.47
C LEU A 887 3.17 4.88 -18.90
N ILE A 888 1.96 4.35 -19.04
CA ILE A 888 0.77 4.80 -18.30
C ILE A 888 0.29 3.66 -17.42
N HIS A 889 0.40 3.83 -16.10
CA HIS A 889 -0.09 2.84 -15.13
C HIS A 889 -1.30 3.38 -14.36
N ILE A 890 -2.43 2.72 -14.53
CA ILE A 890 -3.70 3.06 -13.90
C ILE A 890 -4.12 1.91 -12.99
N SER A 891 -4.27 2.19 -11.69
CA SER A 891 -4.74 1.22 -10.72
C SER A 891 -5.88 1.77 -9.88
N ASP A 892 -6.87 0.91 -9.57
CA ASP A 892 -7.98 1.23 -8.68
C ASP A 892 -8.61 2.60 -9.04
N SER A 893 -8.98 2.86 -10.30
CA SER A 893 -9.46 4.18 -10.78
C SER A 893 -10.68 4.05 -11.71
N ALA A 894 -11.26 5.17 -12.15
CA ALA A 894 -12.42 5.15 -13.04
C ALA A 894 -12.11 4.52 -14.42
N LYS A 895 -13.06 3.75 -14.96
CA LYS A 895 -12.99 3.13 -16.29
C LYS A 895 -12.81 4.14 -17.40
N SER A 896 -13.40 5.33 -17.28
CA SER A 896 -13.24 6.42 -18.24
C SER A 896 -11.76 6.84 -18.39
N VAL A 897 -11.00 6.90 -17.29
CA VAL A 897 -9.55 7.16 -17.31
C VAL A 897 -8.81 6.03 -18.01
N GLY A 898 -9.14 4.77 -17.69
CA GLY A 898 -8.58 3.60 -18.37
C GLY A 898 -8.85 3.58 -19.86
N ASN A 899 -10.07 3.91 -20.28
CA ASN A 899 -10.46 4.01 -21.69
C ASN A 899 -9.72 5.16 -22.40
N SER A 900 -9.59 6.32 -21.74
CA SER A 900 -8.82 7.43 -22.30
C SER A 900 -7.34 7.09 -22.50
N ALA A 901 -6.74 6.33 -21.58
CA ALA A 901 -5.35 5.88 -21.71
C ALA A 901 -5.16 4.90 -22.87
N LYS A 902 -6.10 3.95 -23.05
CA LYS A 902 -6.07 3.03 -24.20
C LYS A 902 -6.25 3.77 -25.53
N LYS A 903 -7.11 4.80 -25.57
CA LYS A 903 -7.28 5.65 -26.74
C LYS A 903 -5.99 6.42 -27.07
N ILE A 904 -5.34 7.00 -26.05
CA ILE A 904 -4.03 7.66 -26.22
C ILE A 904 -2.98 6.67 -26.73
N GLN A 905 -2.93 5.45 -26.18
CA GLN A 905 -2.02 4.41 -26.65
C GLN A 905 -2.23 4.10 -28.14
N GLN A 906 -3.47 3.83 -28.53
CA GLN A 906 -3.81 3.50 -29.90
C GLN A 906 -3.42 4.64 -30.86
N GLU A 907 -3.73 5.88 -30.51
CA GLU A 907 -3.39 7.03 -31.36
C GLU A 907 -1.87 7.30 -31.43
N ILE A 908 -1.10 7.00 -30.38
CA ILE A 908 0.37 7.08 -30.44
C ILE A 908 0.94 5.99 -31.37
N GLU A 909 0.41 4.78 -31.28
CA GLU A 909 0.77 3.68 -32.18
C GLU A 909 0.43 4.03 -33.64
N ASP A 910 -0.76 4.58 -33.89
CA ASP A 910 -1.23 4.97 -35.23
C ASP A 910 -0.44 6.16 -35.82
N ASN A 911 -0.17 7.20 -35.03
CA ASN A 911 0.46 8.44 -35.52
C ASN A 911 1.99 8.37 -35.60
N TYR A 912 2.64 7.64 -34.68
CA TYR A 912 4.09 7.70 -34.50
C TYR A 912 4.78 6.32 -34.50
N GLY A 913 4.04 5.21 -34.58
CA GLY A 913 4.61 3.85 -34.57
C GLY A 913 5.37 3.49 -33.28
N CYS A 914 5.19 4.28 -32.22
CA CYS A 914 5.90 4.11 -30.94
C CYS A 914 5.06 3.27 -29.97
N SER A 915 5.70 2.32 -29.27
CA SER A 915 5.01 1.49 -28.27
C SER A 915 4.97 2.19 -26.91
N VAL A 916 3.76 2.58 -26.46
CA VAL A 916 3.51 3.05 -25.09
C VAL A 916 2.84 1.95 -24.29
N GLU A 917 3.44 1.53 -23.18
CA GLU A 917 2.83 0.49 -22.34
C GLU A 917 1.69 1.09 -21.48
N VAL A 918 0.46 0.60 -21.68
CA VAL A 918 -0.66 0.92 -20.79
C VAL A 918 -1.01 -0.28 -19.93
N TYR A 919 -0.80 -0.13 -18.62
CA TYR A 919 -1.23 -1.11 -17.63
C TYR A 919 -2.43 -0.60 -16.86
N THR A 920 -3.56 -1.29 -17.02
CA THR A 920 -4.77 -1.02 -16.25
C THR A 920 -5.07 -2.16 -15.29
N LYS A 921 -5.32 -1.83 -14.02
CA LYS A 921 -5.70 -2.80 -12.99
C LYS A 921 -6.90 -2.30 -12.20
N ARG A 922 -7.96 -3.10 -12.12
CA ARG A 922 -9.20 -2.85 -11.34
C ARG A 922 -9.82 -1.48 -11.65
N LEU A 923 -10.51 -1.40 -12.79
CA LEU A 923 -11.25 -0.21 -13.20
C LEU A 923 -12.74 -0.34 -12.86
N ALA A 924 -13.32 0.68 -12.20
CA ALA A 924 -14.75 0.73 -11.87
C ALA A 924 -15.50 1.75 -12.76
N ASN A 925 -16.79 1.54 -13.05
CA ASN A 925 -17.57 2.58 -13.75
C ASN A 925 -17.53 3.88 -12.91
N SER A 926 -17.43 5.04 -13.54
CA SER A 926 -17.41 6.34 -12.82
C SER A 926 -18.67 6.58 -11.98
N LEU A 927 -19.74 5.81 -12.23
CA LEU A 927 -21.04 5.87 -11.53
C LEU A 927 -21.20 4.81 -10.42
N ASP A 928 -20.21 3.93 -10.20
CA ASP A 928 -20.28 2.86 -9.18
C ASP A 928 -19.35 3.13 -7.96
N VAL A 929 -18.84 4.36 -7.79
CA VAL A 929 -18.01 4.75 -6.64
C VAL A 929 -18.69 5.85 -5.84
N ASP A 930 -19.62 5.45 -4.97
CA ASP A 930 -20.18 6.33 -3.94
C ASP A 930 -19.13 6.52 -2.82
N MET A 931 -18.22 7.48 -2.99
CA MET A 931 -17.59 8.16 -1.86
C MET A 931 -18.49 9.33 -1.48
N GLY A 932 -19.06 9.26 -0.28
CA GLY A 932 -19.80 10.37 0.31
C GLY A 932 -18.95 11.63 0.32
N MET A 933 -19.35 12.62 -0.47
CA MET A 933 -19.01 14.02 -0.26
C MET A 933 -20.20 14.89 -0.62
N ILE A 934 -20.52 15.72 0.37
CA ILE A 934 -21.42 16.87 0.39
C ILE A 934 -21.34 17.65 -0.92
N THR A 935 -22.45 17.73 -1.63
CA THR A 935 -22.64 18.65 -2.76
C THR A 935 -22.74 20.09 -2.22
N PHE A 936 -21.77 20.95 -2.55
CA PHE A 936 -21.96 22.40 -2.45
C PHE A 936 -22.64 22.88 -3.72
N SER A 937 -23.82 23.49 -3.58
CA SER A 937 -24.46 24.27 -4.64
C SER A 937 -23.64 25.53 -4.95
N PRO A 938 -23.59 25.98 -6.21
CA PRO A 938 -23.01 27.27 -6.55
C PRO A 938 -23.91 28.38 -5.99
N ALA A 939 -23.34 29.33 -5.25
CA ALA A 939 -24.05 30.54 -4.86
C ALA A 939 -24.25 31.41 -6.11
N GLU A 940 -25.51 31.78 -6.36
CA GLU A 940 -25.90 32.81 -7.30
C GLU A 940 -25.40 34.17 -6.78
N ASP A 941 -24.59 34.87 -7.59
CA ASP A 941 -24.33 36.30 -7.41
C ASP A 941 -25.61 37.09 -7.73
N PRO A 942 -25.96 38.11 -6.95
CA PRO A 942 -27.16 38.89 -7.19
C PRO A 942 -26.98 39.83 -8.40
N VAL A 943 -28.04 39.84 -9.20
CA VAL A 943 -28.35 40.74 -10.29
C VAL A 943 -28.03 42.21 -9.94
N ILE A 944 -27.13 42.83 -10.71
CA ILE A 944 -27.19 44.27 -11.00
C ILE A 944 -27.32 44.40 -12.52
N ALA A 945 -28.54 44.70 -12.95
CA ALA A 945 -28.83 45.06 -14.32
C ALA A 945 -28.44 46.52 -14.59
N GLN A 946 -27.64 46.71 -15.63
CA GLN A 946 -27.74 47.75 -16.66
C GLN A 946 -27.76 49.23 -16.22
N ASN A 947 -26.71 49.96 -16.58
CA ASN A 947 -26.80 50.84 -17.76
C ASN A 947 -25.41 51.27 -18.25
N GLU A 948 -25.22 51.10 -19.56
CA GLU A 948 -24.13 51.61 -20.39
C GLU A 948 -24.25 53.13 -20.55
N THR A 949 -23.13 53.86 -20.56
CA THR A 949 -22.61 54.59 -21.74
C THR A 949 -21.48 55.54 -21.33
N TYR A 950 -20.31 55.35 -21.96
CA TYR A 950 -19.30 56.39 -22.16
C TYR A 950 -19.73 57.22 -23.37
N ASP A 951 -19.89 58.54 -23.23
CA ASP A 951 -18.96 59.52 -23.79
C ASP A 951 -19.48 60.97 -23.71
N GLU A 952 -18.51 61.86 -23.48
CA GLU A 952 -18.42 63.27 -23.86
C GLU A 952 -19.03 64.43 -23.03
N VAL A 953 -18.16 65.45 -22.88
CA VAL A 953 -18.36 66.91 -22.64
C VAL A 953 -18.43 67.45 -21.19
N ILE A 954 -17.27 67.98 -20.75
CA ILE A 954 -16.97 69.36 -20.26
C ILE A 954 -18.02 70.11 -19.41
N GLU A 955 -17.49 70.78 -18.36
CA GLU A 955 -18.09 71.85 -17.50
C GLU A 955 -19.14 71.37 -16.48
N GLY A 956 -19.13 71.74 -15.20
CA GLY A 956 -18.33 72.69 -14.45
C GLY A 956 -18.81 72.73 -12.99
N ARG A 957 -17.92 73.21 -12.11
CA ARG A 957 -18.17 73.93 -10.85
C ARG A 957 -19.34 73.54 -9.92
N GLN A 958 -18.89 73.29 -8.68
CA GLN A 958 -19.36 73.91 -7.43
C GLN A 958 -20.51 73.27 -6.62
N LYS A 959 -20.10 72.93 -5.38
CA LYS A 959 -20.71 73.28 -4.07
C LYS A 959 -21.83 72.41 -3.51
N GLY A 960 -21.50 71.84 -2.33
CA GLY A 960 -22.33 71.79 -1.11
C GLY A 960 -23.48 70.79 -1.15
N TRP A 961 -23.71 69.96 -0.14
CA TRP A 961 -23.41 70.00 1.29
C TRP A 961 -23.16 68.58 1.79
#